data_AF-A0A3Q7G9N3-F1
#
_entry.id   AF-A0A3Q7G9N3-F1
#
_cell.length_a   1.000
_cell.length_b   1.000
_cell.length_c   1.000
_cell.angle_alpha   90.00
_cell.angle_beta   90.00
_cell.angle_gamma   90.00
#
_symmetry.space_group_name_H-M   'P 1'
#
loop_
_entity.id
_entity.type
_entity.pdbx_description
1 polymer ?
#
loop_
_entity_poly.entity_id
_entity_poly.type
_entity_poly.pdbx_seq_one_letter_code
_entity_poly.pdbx_strand_id
1 'polypeptide(L)'
;MECAGRGSRTPCSGPAMRRCRSCQAVAYCSISHQVSHRSVHKKECQRLEQQMKHGHVVSDFPFTFSEEATMQVCNKRETRCSFLIKQGVHRIGMWMFECSCGASTEPSTPLPKLLSGWKEYYEWRCIPLDSPVALLLHWKSIVKLTGSFVVLSFSCFFQSLTLYWAIKLAVQGNLIPEISNELHIHYLGPEKELHQLAVFSELHAVFPDVQIHIDLVGPAVPEERNGERIELRDYAHCIEPNCKCKCSAESFGPTSLQSGSSAITLKLHNGYYHDCYKDLMKDTPPNLIIAPNAGVAAYRSWLQTIELIHEIKVPAFFSDYCEEACNLATSCISSVTGASPTIPVSWPVLNTMHSPVDLMPTYIGSLTPNNGSISWKGACFFENEARAEFTGPGDRGIGGATIHLLTGAAHSWTCMDLYVFATPYRISWDYYFSAHDHTFKIESWEEPAEREYVKEHGISVFLMPSGMLGTLLSLVDVLPLFSNTAWGQNSNLAFLKKHMGATFEKRPHPRQATINPDDVHSGDFLALSKIRGRWGGFETLEKWVTGAFAGHTSVCLKDELGNLWVGESGHENEKGEEIIAVIPWDEWWEMTLKDESNPQVALLPLHPDVRARFNNTAAWEYARKMSGKPYGYHNMIFSWIDTVADNYPPPLDAHLVISVMSMWTRVQPAYAANMWNEALNKRLGTEDLDLYGILAETERRGITFDQLLTIPEQDEWVYSDGQSTTCVAFILAMYKEAGVFGPISNSIQVTEFTIRDAYMLKIFEDNQTRLPSWCNGGDNKVSFCQILGEYQMELPEYNTLDPYANMNENCPSLPPHYERPRRC
;
A
#
# COMPACT_ATOMS: atom_id res chain seq x y z
N MET A 1 -8.08 28.79 -21.42
CA MET A 1 -7.96 29.49 -20.11
C MET A 1 -8.50 30.90 -20.24
N GLU A 2 -9.27 31.34 -19.25
CA GLU A 2 -9.79 32.71 -19.21
C GLU A 2 -8.76 33.71 -18.67
N CYS A 3 -8.91 35.00 -19.00
CA CYS A 3 -8.03 36.06 -18.52
C CYS A 3 -8.36 36.40 -17.06
N ALA A 4 -7.40 36.30 -16.15
CA ALA A 4 -7.60 36.63 -14.74
C ALA A 4 -7.82 38.13 -14.47
N GLY A 5 -7.49 39.01 -15.41
CA GLY A 5 -7.83 40.44 -15.34
C GLY A 5 -9.23 40.76 -15.89
N ARG A 6 -10.04 39.77 -16.23
CA ARG A 6 -11.42 39.96 -16.72
C ARG A 6 -12.26 40.61 -15.63
N GLY A 7 -13.01 41.66 -15.97
CA GLY A 7 -13.75 42.49 -15.01
C GLY A 7 -12.97 43.68 -14.44
N SER A 8 -11.70 43.86 -14.81
CA SER A 8 -10.97 45.11 -14.58
C SER A 8 -11.50 46.25 -15.47
N ARG A 9 -11.06 47.49 -15.21
CA ARG A 9 -11.54 48.71 -15.90
C ARG A 9 -11.34 48.71 -17.43
N THR A 10 -10.56 47.79 -17.99
CA THR A 10 -10.29 47.70 -19.43
C THR A 10 -10.77 46.37 -20.02
N PRO A 11 -11.35 46.34 -21.25
CA PRO A 11 -11.83 45.11 -21.88
C PRO A 11 -10.72 44.08 -22.17
N CYS A 12 -11.08 42.80 -22.28
CA CYS A 12 -10.15 41.75 -22.72
C CYS A 12 -9.81 41.91 -24.21
N SER A 13 -8.53 41.78 -24.54
CA SER A 13 -8.01 41.93 -25.91
C SER A 13 -7.88 40.62 -26.69
N GLY A 14 -8.25 39.47 -26.11
CA GLY A 14 -8.13 38.15 -26.75
C GLY A 14 -7.95 37.01 -25.74
N PRO A 15 -7.57 35.80 -26.21
CA PRO A 15 -7.32 34.65 -25.34
C PRO A 15 -6.14 34.90 -24.40
N ALA A 16 -6.19 34.31 -23.21
CA ALA A 16 -5.20 34.50 -22.16
C ALA A 16 -3.93 33.66 -22.43
N MET A 17 -3.00 34.21 -23.20
CA MET A 17 -1.76 33.53 -23.61
C MET A 17 -0.57 33.82 -22.68
N ARG A 18 -0.64 34.87 -21.85
CA ARG A 18 0.49 35.32 -21.03
C ARG A 18 0.35 34.78 -19.61
N ARG A 19 1.20 33.83 -19.22
CA ARG A 19 1.20 33.28 -17.86
C ARG A 19 2.03 34.13 -16.90
N CYS A 20 1.67 34.10 -15.62
CA CYS A 20 2.53 34.62 -14.56
C CYS A 20 3.87 33.87 -14.57
N ARG A 21 4.98 34.60 -14.54
CA ARG A 21 6.33 34.00 -14.62
C ARG A 21 6.69 33.14 -13.41
N SER A 22 6.18 33.47 -12.23
CA SER A 22 6.41 32.72 -11.00
C SER A 22 5.50 31.50 -10.94
N CYS A 23 4.19 31.70 -10.74
CA CYS A 23 3.31 30.56 -10.49
C CYS A 23 2.91 29.74 -11.72
N GLN A 24 2.96 30.30 -12.93
CA GLN A 24 2.50 29.66 -14.19
C GLN A 24 1.01 29.22 -14.24
N ALA A 25 0.26 29.32 -13.14
CA ALA A 25 -1.17 29.01 -13.05
C ALA A 25 -2.05 30.09 -13.70
N VAL A 26 -1.75 31.36 -13.42
CA VAL A 26 -2.62 32.48 -13.79
C VAL A 26 -2.25 33.04 -15.17
N ALA A 27 -3.25 33.21 -16.04
CA ALA A 27 -3.07 33.69 -17.41
C ALA A 27 -3.79 35.02 -17.68
N TYR A 28 -3.18 35.83 -18.54
CA TYR A 28 -3.62 37.18 -18.89
C TYR A 28 -3.65 37.35 -20.41
N CYS A 29 -4.63 38.12 -20.90
CA CYS A 29 -4.71 38.50 -22.31
C CYS A 29 -3.79 39.69 -22.67
N SER A 30 -3.33 40.47 -21.69
CA SER A 30 -2.48 41.65 -21.89
C SER A 30 -1.60 41.97 -20.65
N ILE A 31 -0.56 42.80 -20.84
CA ILE A 31 0.25 43.34 -19.73
C ILE A 31 -0.61 44.21 -18.80
N SER A 32 -1.53 44.99 -19.36
CA SER A 32 -2.41 45.88 -18.59
C SER A 32 -3.19 45.08 -17.54
N HIS A 33 -3.81 43.97 -17.96
CA HIS A 33 -4.54 43.06 -17.07
C HIS A 33 -3.65 42.35 -16.04
N GLN A 34 -2.43 42.00 -16.43
CA GLN A 34 -1.46 41.42 -15.50
C GLN A 34 -1.04 42.41 -14.42
N VAL A 35 -0.80 43.68 -14.79
CA VAL A 35 -0.41 44.73 -13.85
C VAL A 35 -1.58 45.09 -12.93
N SER A 36 -2.81 45.21 -13.47
CA SER A 36 -3.99 45.54 -12.68
C SER A 36 -4.37 44.45 -11.68
N HIS A 37 -4.18 43.17 -12.04
CA HIS A 37 -4.48 42.04 -11.16
C HIS A 37 -3.34 41.72 -10.17
N ARG A 38 -2.15 42.31 -10.35
CA ARG A 38 -0.95 41.98 -9.56
C ARG A 38 -1.13 42.17 -8.05
N SER A 39 -1.90 43.15 -7.61
CA SER A 39 -2.13 43.41 -6.18
C SER A 39 -2.90 42.29 -5.48
N VAL A 40 -3.84 41.66 -6.19
CA VAL A 40 -4.61 40.49 -5.72
C VAL A 40 -3.75 39.24 -5.86
N HIS A 41 -3.25 39.00 -7.07
CA HIS A 41 -2.48 37.81 -7.39
C HIS A 41 -1.19 37.65 -6.56
N LYS A 42 -0.52 38.74 -6.17
CA LYS A 42 0.72 38.66 -5.38
C LYS A 42 0.54 37.87 -4.08
N LYS A 43 -0.64 37.92 -3.46
CA LYS A 43 -0.93 37.18 -2.22
C LYS A 43 -1.10 35.68 -2.45
N GLU A 44 -1.59 35.30 -3.63
CA GLU A 44 -1.86 33.90 -4.01
C GLU A 44 -0.70 33.26 -4.78
N CYS A 45 0.17 34.08 -5.37
CA CYS A 45 1.18 33.63 -6.33
C CYS A 45 2.13 32.57 -5.77
N GLN A 46 2.57 32.72 -4.52
CA GLN A 46 3.47 31.75 -3.90
C GLN A 46 2.79 30.40 -3.66
N ARG A 47 1.52 30.41 -3.23
CA ARG A 47 0.71 29.20 -3.04
C ARG A 47 0.42 28.49 -4.36
N LEU A 48 0.04 29.24 -5.39
CA LEU A 48 -0.19 28.71 -6.74
C LEU A 48 1.10 28.17 -7.38
N GLU A 49 2.25 28.78 -7.09
CA GLU A 49 3.55 28.29 -7.55
C GLU A 49 3.90 26.94 -6.92
N GLN A 50 3.65 26.78 -5.62
CA GLN A 50 3.80 25.48 -4.96
C GLN A 50 2.88 24.43 -5.59
N GLN A 51 1.62 24.74 -5.87
CA GLN A 51 0.71 23.79 -6.54
C GLN A 51 1.19 23.42 -7.95
N MET A 52 1.63 24.41 -8.74
CA MET A 52 2.06 24.17 -10.13
C MET A 52 3.38 23.41 -10.27
N LYS A 53 4.27 23.45 -9.27
CA LYS A 53 5.47 22.60 -9.23
C LYS A 53 5.12 21.11 -9.31
N HIS A 54 3.95 20.72 -8.80
CA HIS A 54 3.48 19.33 -8.76
C HIS A 54 2.56 18.97 -9.94
N GLY A 55 2.34 19.87 -10.90
CA GLY A 55 1.42 19.65 -12.03
C GLY A 55 1.77 18.45 -12.92
N HIS A 56 3.04 18.04 -12.95
CA HIS A 56 3.50 16.87 -13.68
C HIS A 56 3.10 15.54 -12.98
N VAL A 57 2.98 15.53 -11.66
CA VAL A 57 2.55 14.38 -10.85
C VAL A 57 1.05 14.11 -11.03
N VAL A 58 0.24 15.17 -11.09
CA VAL A 58 -1.21 15.06 -11.31
C VAL A 58 -1.56 14.64 -12.75
N SER A 59 -0.62 14.79 -13.70
CA SER A 59 -0.80 14.29 -15.07
C SER A 59 -0.37 12.83 -15.27
N ASP A 60 0.37 12.26 -14.31
CA ASP A 60 0.95 10.91 -14.39
C ASP A 60 0.22 9.96 -13.44
N PHE A 61 -1.06 9.73 -13.72
CA PHE A 61 -1.84 8.75 -12.96
C PHE A 61 -1.39 7.32 -13.34
N PRO A 62 -1.27 6.38 -12.38
CA PRO A 62 -0.92 4.98 -12.65
C PRO A 62 -2.01 4.20 -13.40
N PHE A 63 -3.09 4.88 -13.81
CA PHE A 63 -4.19 4.34 -14.59
C PHE A 63 -4.52 5.28 -15.76
N THR A 64 -4.62 4.71 -16.95
CA THR A 64 -5.16 5.37 -18.14
C THR A 64 -6.66 5.11 -18.27
N PHE A 65 -7.41 6.13 -18.69
CA PHE A 65 -8.83 5.99 -18.99
C PHE A 65 -9.04 5.05 -20.19
N SER A 66 -9.76 3.95 -19.99
CA SER A 66 -10.22 3.10 -21.08
C SER A 66 -11.32 3.82 -21.87
N GLU A 67 -11.21 3.87 -23.20
CA GLU A 67 -12.24 4.44 -24.07
C GLU A 67 -13.55 3.66 -23.94
N GLU A 68 -13.46 2.34 -23.77
CA GLU A 68 -14.57 1.41 -23.60
C GLU A 68 -15.40 1.75 -22.35
N ALA A 69 -14.75 1.91 -21.20
CA ALA A 69 -15.42 2.20 -19.93
C ALA A 69 -15.91 3.66 -19.83
N THR A 70 -15.18 4.61 -20.42
CA THR A 70 -15.43 6.05 -20.20
C THR A 70 -16.32 6.68 -21.27
N MET A 71 -16.19 6.22 -22.52
CA MET A 71 -16.94 6.76 -23.67
C MET A 71 -17.98 5.78 -24.19
N GLN A 72 -17.66 4.48 -24.30
CA GLN A 72 -18.57 3.53 -24.95
C GLN A 72 -19.71 3.10 -24.01
N VAL A 73 -19.46 2.91 -22.72
CA VAL A 73 -20.53 2.67 -21.72
C VAL A 73 -21.41 3.92 -21.52
N CYS A 74 -20.81 5.11 -21.38
CA CYS A 74 -21.57 6.37 -21.22
C CYS A 74 -22.41 6.72 -22.46
N ASN A 75 -21.92 6.42 -23.66
CA ASN A 75 -22.66 6.61 -24.92
C ASN A 75 -23.57 5.41 -25.28
N LYS A 76 -23.77 4.45 -24.36
CA LYS A 76 -24.60 3.24 -24.55
C LYS A 76 -24.21 2.36 -25.75
N ARG A 77 -22.96 2.43 -26.21
CA ARG A 77 -22.39 1.57 -27.26
C ARG A 77 -21.98 0.20 -26.72
N GLU A 78 -21.69 0.11 -25.42
CA GLU A 78 -21.35 -1.13 -24.72
C GLU A 78 -22.06 -1.17 -23.35
N THR A 79 -22.37 -2.37 -22.82
CA THR A 79 -22.98 -2.51 -21.48
C THR A 79 -21.91 -2.80 -20.42
N ARG A 80 -22.18 -2.45 -19.15
CA ARG A 80 -21.26 -2.78 -18.05
C ARG A 80 -21.02 -4.28 -17.94
N CYS A 81 -22.05 -5.11 -18.15
CA CYS A 81 -21.92 -6.57 -18.16
C CYS A 81 -20.98 -7.05 -19.28
N SER A 82 -21.16 -6.58 -20.52
CA SER A 82 -20.32 -7.01 -21.64
C SER A 82 -18.87 -6.59 -21.48
N PHE A 83 -18.64 -5.40 -20.92
CA PHE A 83 -17.32 -4.92 -20.57
C PHE A 83 -16.65 -5.79 -19.49
N LEU A 84 -17.33 -6.05 -18.37
CA LEU A 84 -16.81 -6.89 -17.27
C LEU A 84 -16.56 -8.34 -17.71
N ILE A 85 -17.37 -8.86 -18.64
CA ILE A 85 -17.18 -10.20 -19.22
C ILE A 85 -15.90 -10.23 -20.05
N LYS A 86 -15.64 -9.21 -20.88
CA LYS A 86 -14.40 -9.10 -21.67
C LYS A 86 -13.15 -9.02 -20.79
N GLN A 87 -13.25 -8.40 -19.63
CA GLN A 87 -12.14 -8.29 -18.66
C GLN A 87 -12.02 -9.52 -17.73
N GLY A 88 -12.89 -10.53 -17.88
CA GLY A 88 -12.83 -11.77 -17.08
C GLY A 88 -13.22 -11.61 -15.60
N VAL A 89 -13.74 -10.46 -15.19
CA VAL A 89 -14.06 -10.12 -13.78
C VAL A 89 -15.57 -10.12 -13.48
N HIS A 90 -16.41 -10.42 -14.47
CA HIS A 90 -17.86 -10.46 -14.30
C HIS A 90 -18.29 -11.49 -13.25
N ARG A 91 -19.08 -11.06 -12.26
CA ARG A 91 -19.56 -11.85 -11.10
C ARG A 91 -18.48 -12.31 -10.10
N ILE A 92 -17.31 -11.68 -10.09
CA ILE A 92 -16.23 -12.02 -9.16
C ILE A 92 -16.13 -10.96 -8.08
N GLY A 93 -16.25 -11.36 -6.80
CA GLY A 93 -16.11 -10.46 -5.64
C GLY A 93 -16.98 -9.21 -5.74
N MET A 94 -16.37 -8.04 -5.57
CA MET A 94 -17.05 -6.74 -5.62
C MET A 94 -17.63 -6.38 -7.01
N TRP A 95 -17.06 -6.92 -8.09
CA TRP A 95 -17.51 -6.71 -9.47
C TRP A 95 -18.87 -7.39 -9.75
N MET A 96 -19.32 -8.25 -8.82
CA MET A 96 -20.68 -8.80 -8.80
C MET A 96 -21.76 -7.74 -8.51
N PHE A 97 -21.40 -6.59 -7.94
CA PHE A 97 -22.34 -5.50 -7.64
C PHE A 97 -22.32 -4.39 -8.70
N GLU A 98 -21.31 -4.36 -9.57
CA GLU A 98 -21.23 -3.45 -10.73
C GLU A 98 -22.23 -3.81 -11.84
N CYS A 99 -22.75 -5.03 -11.80
CA CYS A 99 -23.80 -5.52 -12.68
C CYS A 99 -24.72 -6.45 -11.89
N SER A 100 -26.03 -6.40 -12.14
CA SER A 100 -27.01 -7.14 -11.32
C SER A 100 -27.12 -8.64 -11.68
N CYS A 101 -26.01 -9.22 -12.11
CA CYS A 101 -25.89 -10.60 -12.57
C CYS A 101 -25.54 -11.57 -11.42
N GLY A 102 -25.18 -11.08 -10.23
CA GLY A 102 -25.05 -11.86 -9.01
C GLY A 102 -26.38 -12.05 -8.27
N ALA A 103 -26.55 -13.19 -7.60
CA ALA A 103 -27.67 -13.38 -6.67
C ALA A 103 -27.42 -12.54 -5.42
N SER A 104 -28.35 -11.64 -5.10
CA SER A 104 -28.34 -10.86 -3.87
C SER A 104 -28.64 -11.77 -2.67
N THR A 105 -27.61 -12.13 -1.90
CA THR A 105 -27.80 -12.58 -0.51
C THR A 105 -27.90 -11.35 0.38
N GLU A 106 -29.08 -11.13 0.97
CA GLU A 106 -29.26 -10.16 2.07
C GLU A 106 -28.39 -10.56 3.27
N PRO A 107 -27.84 -9.59 4.05
CA PRO A 107 -27.17 -9.92 5.30
C PRO A 107 -28.18 -10.50 6.30
N SER A 108 -27.90 -11.72 6.76
CA SER A 108 -28.84 -12.59 7.47
C SER A 108 -29.13 -12.22 8.93
N THR A 109 -28.70 -11.05 9.42
CA THR A 109 -28.84 -10.68 10.83
C THR A 109 -29.17 -9.19 11.04
N PRO A 110 -30.11 -8.85 11.95
CA PRO A 110 -30.31 -7.48 12.41
C PRO A 110 -29.06 -6.97 13.16
N LEU A 111 -28.73 -5.68 12.98
CA LEU A 111 -27.61 -5.02 13.63
C LEU A 111 -27.71 -5.06 15.18
N PRO A 112 -26.63 -5.37 15.91
CA PRO A 112 -26.49 -4.96 17.30
C PRO A 112 -26.33 -3.44 17.40
N LYS A 113 -26.75 -2.86 18.53
CA LYS A 113 -26.73 -1.41 18.82
C LYS A 113 -25.46 -0.69 18.34
N LEU A 114 -25.67 0.41 17.61
CA LEU A 114 -24.73 1.45 17.18
C LEU A 114 -23.32 0.94 16.84
N LEU A 115 -23.05 0.76 15.53
CA LEU A 115 -21.73 0.40 15.00
C LEU A 115 -20.64 1.28 15.63
N SER A 116 -19.68 0.64 16.30
CA SER A 116 -18.59 1.28 17.03
C SER A 116 -17.32 1.45 16.18
N GLY A 117 -17.25 0.76 15.02
CA GLY A 117 -16.14 0.88 14.07
C GLY A 117 -16.36 0.20 12.71
N TRP A 118 -15.42 0.43 11.79
CA TRP A 118 -15.46 -0.06 10.40
C TRP A 118 -15.33 -1.58 10.26
N LYS A 119 -14.64 -2.23 11.20
CA LYS A 119 -14.51 -3.69 11.23
C LYS A 119 -15.88 -4.38 11.34
N GLU A 120 -16.74 -3.88 12.23
CA GLU A 120 -18.11 -4.38 12.43
C GLU A 120 -18.99 -4.13 11.19
N TYR A 121 -18.77 -3.02 10.49
CA TYR A 121 -19.45 -2.71 9.23
C TYR A 121 -19.06 -3.67 8.09
N TYR A 122 -17.78 -4.04 7.95
CA TYR A 122 -17.34 -5.01 6.93
C TYR A 122 -17.83 -6.42 7.18
N GLU A 123 -17.76 -6.86 8.44
CA GLU A 123 -18.29 -8.15 8.85
C GLU A 123 -19.79 -8.23 8.57
N TRP A 124 -20.55 -7.16 8.83
CA TRP A 124 -21.98 -7.07 8.51
C TRP A 124 -22.28 -7.09 7.01
N ARG A 125 -21.48 -6.39 6.19
CA ARG A 125 -21.64 -6.37 4.72
C ARG A 125 -21.03 -7.59 4.02
N CYS A 126 -20.52 -8.56 4.77
CA CYS A 126 -19.77 -9.71 4.26
C CYS A 126 -18.61 -9.29 3.34
N ILE A 127 -17.93 -8.20 3.70
CA ILE A 127 -16.75 -7.71 3.01
C ILE A 127 -15.54 -8.30 3.74
N PRO A 128 -14.80 -9.25 3.14
CA PRO A 128 -13.61 -9.80 3.76
C PRO A 128 -12.56 -8.70 4.01
N LEU A 129 -11.90 -8.69 5.17
CA LEU A 129 -10.90 -7.67 5.51
C LEU A 129 -9.69 -7.64 4.56
N ASP A 130 -9.41 -8.76 3.90
CA ASP A 130 -8.41 -8.95 2.83
C ASP A 130 -8.90 -8.46 1.45
N SER A 131 -10.16 -8.05 1.33
CA SER A 131 -10.69 -7.49 0.09
C SER A 131 -10.19 -6.05 -0.12
N PRO A 132 -9.73 -5.69 -1.35
CA PRO A 132 -9.38 -4.31 -1.68
C PRO A 132 -10.52 -3.32 -1.40
N VAL A 133 -11.77 -3.76 -1.39
CA VAL A 133 -12.92 -2.92 -1.02
C VAL A 133 -13.10 -2.72 0.47
N ALA A 134 -12.69 -3.65 1.34
CA ALA A 134 -12.57 -3.34 2.76
C ALA A 134 -11.61 -2.15 2.92
N LEU A 135 -10.44 -2.20 2.29
CA LEU A 135 -9.44 -1.14 2.30
C LEU A 135 -9.94 0.19 1.68
N LEU A 136 -10.69 0.14 0.56
CA LEU A 136 -11.29 1.33 -0.05
C LEU A 136 -12.44 1.93 0.78
N LEU A 137 -13.09 1.15 1.63
CA LEU A 137 -14.13 1.59 2.56
C LEU A 137 -13.55 1.91 3.96
N HIS A 138 -12.35 1.42 4.32
CA HIS A 138 -11.74 1.46 5.67
C HIS A 138 -11.24 2.80 6.12
N TRP A 139 -11.26 3.83 5.27
CA TRP A 139 -10.88 5.13 5.78
C TRP A 139 -11.40 6.39 5.09
N LYS A 140 -11.53 7.39 5.96
CA LYS A 140 -12.00 8.77 5.88
C LYS A 140 -11.39 9.70 4.81
N SER A 141 -10.86 9.23 3.67
CA SER A 141 -10.76 10.02 2.42
C SER A 141 -9.99 9.30 1.31
N ILE A 142 -10.74 8.78 0.34
CA ILE A 142 -10.32 8.68 -1.07
C ILE A 142 -11.21 9.67 -1.85
N VAL A 143 -11.10 10.95 -1.50
CA VAL A 143 -11.61 12.01 -2.38
C VAL A 143 -10.64 12.02 -3.58
N LYS A 144 -11.16 11.92 -4.80
CA LYS A 144 -10.56 12.24 -6.13
C LYS A 144 -9.27 11.52 -6.61
N LEU A 145 -9.03 10.25 -6.27
CA LEU A 145 -7.96 9.45 -6.91
C LEU A 145 -8.45 8.38 -7.88
N THR A 146 -9.73 8.34 -8.24
CA THR A 146 -10.21 7.41 -9.27
C THR A 146 -10.76 8.18 -10.47
N GLY A 147 -9.93 8.28 -11.49
CA GLY A 147 -10.39 8.62 -12.83
C GLY A 147 -11.38 7.56 -13.33
N SER A 148 -12.66 7.93 -13.36
CA SER A 148 -13.81 7.37 -14.10
C SER A 148 -14.09 5.86 -14.16
N PHE A 149 -13.28 4.99 -13.58
CA PHE A 149 -13.55 3.54 -13.60
C PHE A 149 -14.28 3.02 -12.36
N VAL A 150 -14.26 3.83 -11.29
CA VAL A 150 -14.79 3.48 -9.96
C VAL A 150 -15.91 4.45 -9.53
N VAL A 151 -16.31 5.38 -10.41
CA VAL A 151 -17.13 6.54 -10.06
C VAL A 151 -18.62 6.20 -9.90
N LEU A 152 -19.12 5.10 -10.46
CA LEU A 152 -20.55 4.78 -10.36
C LEU A 152 -20.92 4.00 -9.10
N SER A 153 -20.03 3.17 -8.55
CA SER A 153 -20.25 2.52 -7.25
C SER A 153 -19.78 3.36 -6.07
N PHE A 154 -18.77 4.23 -6.25
CA PHE A 154 -18.33 5.11 -5.16
C PHE A 154 -19.19 6.35 -4.97
N SER A 155 -19.85 6.89 -6.00
CA SER A 155 -20.73 8.05 -5.78
C SER A 155 -21.93 7.71 -4.89
N CYS A 156 -22.36 6.44 -4.90
CA CYS A 156 -23.38 5.93 -3.97
C CYS A 156 -22.90 6.01 -2.51
N PHE A 157 -21.71 5.52 -2.19
CA PHE A 157 -21.23 5.57 -0.80
C PHE A 157 -20.78 6.98 -0.37
N PHE A 158 -20.27 7.79 -1.31
CA PHE A 158 -19.68 9.10 -1.00
C PHE A 158 -20.67 10.13 -0.43
N GLN A 159 -21.90 10.17 -0.95
CA GLN A 159 -22.92 11.15 -0.52
C GLN A 159 -23.43 10.84 0.89
N SER A 160 -23.82 9.59 1.15
CA SER A 160 -24.26 9.12 2.47
C SER A 160 -23.13 9.18 3.52
N LEU A 161 -21.88 8.92 3.11
CA LEU A 161 -20.73 8.99 4.00
C LEU A 161 -20.30 10.43 4.35
N THR A 162 -20.43 11.37 3.40
CA THR A 162 -20.21 12.80 3.67
C THR A 162 -21.21 13.32 4.71
N LEU A 163 -22.48 12.92 4.58
CA LEU A 163 -23.54 13.20 5.55
C LEU A 163 -23.22 12.62 6.92
N TYR A 164 -22.85 11.33 6.98
CA TYR A 164 -22.45 10.67 8.21
C TYR A 164 -21.30 11.40 8.93
N TRP A 165 -20.25 11.80 8.20
CA TRP A 165 -19.11 12.52 8.76
C TRP A 165 -19.46 13.91 9.26
N ALA A 166 -20.24 14.67 8.51
CA ALA A 166 -20.71 15.99 8.94
C ALA A 166 -21.53 15.88 10.23
N ILE A 167 -22.40 14.86 10.34
CA ILE A 167 -23.20 14.59 11.54
C ILE A 167 -22.29 14.21 12.73
N LYS A 168 -21.34 13.28 12.54
CA LYS A 168 -20.41 12.86 13.61
C LYS A 168 -19.53 14.02 14.09
N LEU A 169 -19.02 14.85 13.19
CA LEU A 169 -18.26 16.04 13.53
C LEU A 169 -19.12 17.05 14.29
N ALA A 170 -20.38 17.22 13.90
CA ALA A 170 -21.32 18.09 14.60
C ALA A 170 -21.60 17.59 16.02
N VAL A 171 -21.77 16.28 16.23
CA VAL A 171 -21.95 15.70 17.57
C VAL A 171 -20.68 15.81 18.41
N GLN A 172 -19.52 15.42 17.87
CA GLN A 172 -18.23 15.47 18.58
C GLN A 172 -17.80 16.89 18.94
N GLY A 173 -18.11 17.85 18.08
CA GLY A 173 -17.87 19.27 18.32
C GLY A 173 -18.90 19.95 19.23
N ASN A 174 -19.84 19.19 19.83
CA ASN A 174 -20.97 19.71 20.61
C ASN A 174 -21.80 20.78 19.86
N LEU A 175 -21.83 20.74 18.52
CA LEU A 175 -22.57 21.68 17.67
C LEU A 175 -24.05 21.31 17.56
N ILE A 176 -24.37 20.03 17.72
CA ILE A 176 -25.74 19.53 17.87
C ILE A 176 -25.84 18.65 19.13
N PRO A 177 -27.00 18.57 19.80
CA PRO A 177 -27.23 17.64 20.92
C PRO A 177 -27.00 16.18 20.49
N GLU A 178 -26.86 15.25 21.46
CA GLU A 178 -26.90 13.81 21.15
C GLU A 178 -28.11 13.49 20.27
N ILE A 179 -27.88 12.73 19.20
CA ILE A 179 -28.85 12.48 18.13
C ILE A 179 -30.14 11.91 18.75
N SER A 180 -31.23 12.69 18.68
CA SER A 180 -32.58 12.28 19.06
C SER A 180 -33.17 11.28 18.05
N ASN A 181 -34.39 10.81 18.28
CA ASN A 181 -35.12 9.93 17.34
C ASN A 181 -35.36 10.55 15.95
N GLU A 182 -35.10 11.85 15.76
CA GLU A 182 -35.34 12.58 14.50
C GLU A 182 -34.18 13.55 14.19
N LEU A 183 -33.80 13.66 12.91
CA LEU A 183 -32.72 14.51 12.40
C LEU A 183 -33.13 15.21 11.09
N HIS A 184 -33.09 16.54 11.08
CA HIS A 184 -33.47 17.39 9.94
C HIS A 184 -32.24 18.04 9.30
N ILE A 185 -32.03 17.77 8.01
CA ILE A 185 -30.85 18.18 7.25
C ILE A 185 -31.30 18.99 6.03
N HIS A 186 -30.76 20.20 5.87
CA HIS A 186 -30.89 20.93 4.60
C HIS A 186 -29.65 20.67 3.73
N TYR A 187 -29.87 20.03 2.59
CA TYR A 187 -28.85 19.71 1.59
C TYR A 187 -28.91 20.75 0.46
N LEU A 188 -27.86 21.56 0.32
CA LEU A 188 -27.86 22.69 -0.62
C LEU A 188 -27.07 22.38 -1.89
N GLY A 189 -27.64 22.73 -3.03
CA GLY A 189 -27.00 22.58 -4.35
C GLY A 189 -26.95 21.15 -4.92
N PRO A 190 -28.02 20.34 -4.83
CA PRO A 190 -28.01 19.01 -5.45
C PRO A 190 -27.97 19.11 -6.98
N GLU A 191 -27.06 18.39 -7.63
CA GLU A 191 -26.98 18.32 -9.09
C GLU A 191 -27.07 16.86 -9.57
N LYS A 192 -25.94 16.14 -9.53
CA LYS A 192 -25.87 14.73 -9.92
C LYS A 192 -26.62 13.84 -8.93
N GLU A 193 -26.65 14.28 -7.68
CA GLU A 193 -27.39 13.73 -6.54
C GLU A 193 -28.87 13.48 -6.86
N LEU A 194 -29.49 14.36 -7.67
CA LEU A 194 -30.90 14.26 -8.05
C LEU A 194 -31.22 13.00 -8.87
N HIS A 195 -30.20 12.42 -9.51
CA HIS A 195 -30.30 11.17 -10.25
C HIS A 195 -30.01 9.94 -9.38
N GLN A 196 -29.61 10.15 -8.13
CA GLN A 196 -29.10 9.13 -7.21
C GLN A 196 -29.82 9.14 -5.86
N LEU A 197 -31.04 9.66 -5.79
CA LEU A 197 -31.81 9.83 -4.54
C LEU A 197 -31.98 8.52 -3.74
N ALA A 198 -32.05 7.36 -4.41
CA ALA A 198 -32.16 6.06 -3.76
C ALA A 198 -30.95 5.72 -2.86
N VAL A 199 -29.79 6.32 -3.12
CA VAL A 199 -28.55 6.13 -2.36
C VAL A 199 -28.66 6.58 -0.91
N PHE A 200 -29.47 7.59 -0.65
CA PHE A 200 -29.67 8.10 0.70
C PHE A 200 -30.31 7.05 1.62
N SER A 201 -30.89 5.96 1.08
CA SER A 201 -31.34 4.80 1.86
C SER A 201 -30.22 4.13 2.67
N GLU A 202 -28.95 4.25 2.27
CA GLU A 202 -27.82 3.70 3.02
C GLU A 202 -27.65 4.35 4.41
N LEU A 203 -28.23 5.53 4.64
CA LEU A 203 -28.18 6.17 5.96
C LEU A 203 -28.94 5.36 7.03
N HIS A 204 -29.88 4.49 6.64
CA HIS A 204 -30.54 3.54 7.54
C HIS A 204 -29.54 2.62 8.25
N ALA A 205 -28.49 2.20 7.55
CA ALA A 205 -27.50 1.28 8.09
C ALA A 205 -26.60 1.94 9.15
N VAL A 206 -26.35 3.24 9.01
CA VAL A 206 -25.42 4.00 9.88
C VAL A 206 -26.12 4.76 11.01
N PHE A 207 -27.41 5.03 10.89
CA PHE A 207 -28.26 5.61 11.94
C PHE A 207 -29.52 4.77 12.17
N PRO A 208 -29.37 3.54 12.72
CA PRO A 208 -30.52 2.72 13.07
C PRO A 208 -31.39 3.46 14.09
N ASP A 209 -32.71 3.38 13.93
CA ASP A 209 -33.72 3.98 14.81
C ASP A 209 -33.83 5.53 14.80
N VAL A 210 -33.19 6.21 13.84
CA VAL A 210 -33.32 7.67 13.64
C VAL A 210 -34.16 7.97 12.38
N GLN A 211 -35.20 8.79 12.51
CA GLN A 211 -35.92 9.35 11.36
C GLN A 211 -35.12 10.52 10.77
N ILE A 212 -34.65 10.36 9.53
CA ILE A 212 -33.87 11.38 8.84
C ILE A 212 -34.74 12.09 7.81
N HIS A 213 -34.84 13.41 7.93
CA HIS A 213 -35.52 14.30 7.00
C HIS A 213 -34.46 15.12 6.25
N ILE A 214 -34.47 15.04 4.92
CA ILE A 214 -33.52 15.76 4.06
C ILE A 214 -34.27 16.63 3.06
N ASP A 215 -34.14 17.95 3.21
CA ASP A 215 -34.63 18.91 2.23
C ASP A 215 -33.50 19.23 1.25
N LEU A 216 -33.63 18.77 0.01
CA LEU A 216 -32.70 19.02 -1.08
C LEU A 216 -33.12 20.30 -1.80
N VAL A 217 -32.34 21.38 -1.63
CA VAL A 217 -32.68 22.73 -2.10
C VAL A 217 -31.66 23.21 -3.13
N GLY A 218 -32.11 23.55 -4.33
CA GLY A 218 -31.23 24.20 -5.30
C GLY A 218 -31.89 24.52 -6.65
N PRO A 219 -31.24 25.39 -7.45
CA PRO A 219 -31.77 25.80 -8.75
C PRO A 219 -31.75 24.69 -9.81
N ALA A 220 -30.97 23.63 -9.59
CA ALA A 220 -30.89 22.47 -10.49
C ALA A 220 -32.04 21.45 -10.29
N VAL A 221 -32.82 21.57 -9.22
CA VAL A 221 -34.05 20.77 -9.03
C VAL A 221 -35.04 21.18 -10.12
N PRO A 222 -35.58 20.27 -10.94
CA PRO A 222 -36.57 20.64 -11.95
C PRO A 222 -37.83 21.25 -11.31
N GLU A 223 -38.39 22.31 -11.88
CA GLU A 223 -39.59 22.98 -11.37
C GLU A 223 -40.77 22.01 -11.21
N GLU A 224 -40.88 21.03 -12.11
CA GLU A 224 -41.86 19.95 -12.10
C GLU A 224 -41.78 19.04 -10.86
N ARG A 225 -40.60 18.96 -10.24
CA ARG A 225 -40.31 18.15 -9.05
C ARG A 225 -40.30 18.98 -7.76
N ASN A 226 -40.59 20.28 -7.85
CA ASN A 226 -40.63 21.15 -6.70
C ASN A 226 -41.74 20.73 -5.72
N GLY A 227 -41.40 20.53 -4.45
CA GLY A 227 -42.30 20.01 -3.42
C GLY A 227 -42.50 18.49 -3.44
N GLU A 228 -41.81 17.76 -4.33
CA GLU A 228 -41.88 16.29 -4.35
C GLU A 228 -41.33 15.70 -3.05
N ARG A 229 -42.09 14.78 -2.47
CA ARG A 229 -41.72 14.04 -1.25
C ARG A 229 -41.48 12.58 -1.60
N ILE A 230 -40.32 12.07 -1.21
CA ILE A 230 -39.88 10.70 -1.47
C ILE A 230 -39.60 10.04 -0.13
N GLU A 231 -40.20 8.88 0.10
CA GLU A 231 -39.96 8.07 1.30
C GLU A 231 -39.12 6.85 0.94
N LEU A 232 -37.92 6.74 1.53
CA LEU A 232 -37.03 5.60 1.35
C LEU A 232 -37.19 4.67 2.55
N ARG A 233 -37.96 3.59 2.35
CA ARG A 233 -38.27 2.59 3.38
C ARG A 233 -37.40 1.33 3.28
N ASP A 234 -36.81 1.09 2.11
CA ASP A 234 -35.96 -0.07 1.78
C ASP A 234 -34.69 0.38 1.03
N TYR A 235 -33.69 -0.51 0.94
CA TYR A 235 -32.45 -0.27 0.18
C TYR A 235 -32.72 -0.12 -1.33
N ALA A 236 -31.82 0.58 -2.04
CA ALA A 236 -31.98 0.85 -3.47
C ALA A 236 -32.13 -0.42 -4.34
N HIS A 237 -33.22 -0.52 -5.11
CA HIS A 237 -33.49 -1.62 -6.04
C HIS A 237 -32.90 -1.38 -7.45
N CYS A 238 -32.66 -2.45 -8.20
CA CYS A 238 -32.12 -2.37 -9.56
C CYS A 238 -33.07 -1.69 -10.55
N ILE A 239 -32.51 -0.86 -11.43
CA ILE A 239 -33.26 -0.05 -12.40
C ILE A 239 -33.46 -0.80 -13.74
N GLU A 240 -32.68 -1.84 -14.03
CA GLU A 240 -32.76 -2.55 -15.32
C GLU A 240 -34.09 -3.32 -15.50
N PRO A 241 -34.77 -3.18 -16.66
CA PRO A 241 -36.07 -3.80 -16.90
C PRO A 241 -36.05 -5.34 -16.94
N ASN A 242 -34.88 -5.95 -17.18
CA ASN A 242 -34.72 -7.40 -17.33
C ASN A 242 -33.85 -8.04 -16.22
N CYS A 243 -33.55 -7.31 -15.14
CA CYS A 243 -32.79 -7.91 -14.04
C CYS A 243 -33.65 -8.91 -13.28
N LYS A 244 -33.12 -10.13 -13.06
CA LYS A 244 -33.76 -11.16 -12.22
C LYS A 244 -34.06 -10.70 -10.80
N CYS A 245 -33.36 -9.68 -10.31
CA CYS A 245 -33.57 -9.03 -9.03
C CYS A 245 -34.88 -8.20 -8.93
N LYS A 246 -35.56 -7.89 -10.05
CA LYS A 246 -36.93 -7.34 -10.05
C LYS A 246 -38.01 -8.42 -9.89
N CYS A 247 -37.68 -9.69 -10.15
CA CYS A 247 -38.67 -10.77 -10.20
C CYS A 247 -39.03 -11.34 -8.81
N SER A 248 -38.32 -10.99 -7.75
CA SER A 248 -38.53 -11.55 -6.40
C SER A 248 -39.52 -10.75 -5.52
N ALA A 249 -40.18 -9.72 -6.05
CA ALA A 249 -41.17 -8.94 -5.29
C ALA A 249 -42.58 -9.56 -5.25
N GLU A 250 -42.80 -10.75 -5.82
CA GLU A 250 -44.11 -11.42 -5.80
C GLU A 250 -44.24 -12.52 -4.72
N SER A 251 -43.28 -12.66 -3.81
CA SER A 251 -43.37 -13.71 -2.78
C SER A 251 -43.02 -13.22 -1.38
N PHE A 252 -43.85 -12.34 -0.80
CA PHE A 252 -44.27 -12.46 0.60
C PHE A 252 -45.61 -11.71 0.78
N GLY A 253 -46.62 -12.41 1.28
CA GLY A 253 -47.98 -11.90 1.45
C GLY A 253 -48.10 -10.81 2.53
N PRO A 254 -49.32 -10.27 2.72
CA PRO A 254 -49.60 -9.20 3.66
C PRO A 254 -49.55 -9.73 5.11
N THR A 255 -48.35 -9.83 5.66
CA THR A 255 -48.14 -10.08 7.08
C THR A 255 -47.28 -8.95 7.64
N SER A 256 -48.00 -7.91 8.08
CA SER A 256 -47.62 -6.95 9.12
C SER A 256 -46.12 -6.65 9.27
N LEU A 257 -45.58 -5.75 8.45
CA LEU A 257 -44.53 -4.86 8.95
C LEU A 257 -45.15 -4.01 10.06
N GLN A 258 -44.70 -4.23 11.29
CA GLN A 258 -45.05 -3.39 12.41
C GLN A 258 -44.66 -1.93 12.11
N SER A 259 -45.52 -1.03 12.55
CA SER A 259 -45.56 0.43 12.35
C SER A 259 -44.36 1.21 12.95
N GLY A 260 -43.12 0.75 12.82
CA GLY A 260 -41.97 1.32 13.52
C GLY A 260 -40.64 1.40 12.76
N SER A 261 -40.58 1.08 11.47
CA SER A 261 -39.35 1.30 10.68
C SER A 261 -39.13 2.80 10.46
N SER A 262 -38.06 3.37 11.02
CA SER A 262 -37.62 4.75 10.77
C SER A 262 -37.50 4.96 9.27
N ALA A 263 -38.19 5.92 8.66
CA ALA A 263 -38.14 6.15 7.21
C ALA A 263 -37.27 7.38 6.91
N ILE A 264 -36.44 7.33 5.87
CA ILE A 264 -35.75 8.52 5.37
C ILE A 264 -36.69 9.26 4.44
N THR A 265 -36.98 10.51 4.77
CA THR A 265 -37.83 11.38 3.96
C THR A 265 -36.95 12.37 3.21
N LEU A 266 -37.03 12.36 1.88
CA LEU A 266 -36.43 13.38 1.04
C LEU A 266 -37.52 14.33 0.53
N LYS A 267 -37.26 15.64 0.54
CA LYS A 267 -38.15 16.65 -0.04
C LYS A 267 -37.35 17.55 -0.97
N LEU A 268 -37.84 17.78 -2.18
CA LEU A 268 -37.13 18.54 -3.22
C LEU A 268 -37.65 19.97 -3.32
N HIS A 269 -36.76 20.95 -3.40
CA HIS A 269 -37.13 22.36 -3.52
C HIS A 269 -36.33 23.05 -4.63
N ASN A 270 -37.04 23.60 -5.61
CA ASN A 270 -36.46 24.43 -6.66
C ASN A 270 -36.29 25.87 -6.17
N GLY A 271 -35.08 26.42 -6.36
CA GLY A 271 -34.76 27.81 -6.07
C GLY A 271 -33.49 27.98 -5.24
N TYR A 272 -33.11 29.23 -4.98
CA TYR A 272 -32.00 29.50 -4.07
C TYR A 272 -32.46 29.39 -2.61
N TYR A 273 -31.57 28.88 -1.76
CA TYR A 273 -31.91 28.65 -0.35
C TYR A 273 -32.47 29.89 0.37
N HIS A 274 -31.88 31.06 0.12
CA HIS A 274 -32.33 32.32 0.72
C HIS A 274 -33.73 32.75 0.28
N ASP A 275 -34.20 32.31 -0.89
CA ASP A 275 -35.56 32.58 -1.37
C ASP A 275 -36.55 31.56 -0.79
N CYS A 276 -36.16 30.28 -0.74
CA CYS A 276 -37.02 29.17 -0.30
C CYS A 276 -37.14 29.05 1.22
N TYR A 277 -36.21 29.60 2.00
CA TYR A 277 -36.12 29.37 3.45
C TYR A 277 -37.39 29.70 4.23
N LYS A 278 -38.11 30.77 3.86
CA LYS A 278 -39.36 31.16 4.52
C LYS A 278 -40.46 30.11 4.37
N ASP A 279 -40.46 29.37 3.27
CA ASP A 279 -41.42 28.30 3.03
C ASP A 279 -40.95 26.97 3.65
N LEU A 280 -39.63 26.73 3.71
CA LEU A 280 -39.03 25.58 4.41
C LEU A 280 -39.28 25.62 5.93
N MET A 281 -39.22 26.80 6.53
CA MET A 281 -39.40 27.01 7.98
C MET A 281 -40.82 26.75 8.52
N LYS A 282 -41.80 26.50 7.63
CA LYS A 282 -43.18 26.19 8.05
C LYS A 282 -43.32 24.79 8.64
N ASP A 283 -42.39 23.89 8.33
CA ASP A 283 -42.40 22.50 8.79
C ASP A 283 -41.56 22.34 10.08
N THR A 284 -40.22 22.38 9.99
CA THR A 284 -39.31 22.27 11.14
C THR A 284 -37.94 22.92 10.80
N PRO A 285 -37.25 23.61 11.72
CA PRO A 285 -35.91 24.15 11.45
C PRO A 285 -34.86 23.04 11.28
N PRO A 286 -33.84 23.23 10.43
CA PRO A 286 -32.77 22.25 10.23
C PRO A 286 -31.88 22.14 11.46
N ASN A 287 -31.47 20.93 11.79
CA ASN A 287 -30.39 20.70 12.75
C ASN A 287 -29.02 20.94 12.12
N LEU A 288 -28.89 20.72 10.82
CA LEU A 288 -27.62 20.75 10.09
C LEU A 288 -27.83 21.23 8.66
N ILE A 289 -26.90 22.05 8.16
CA ILE A 289 -26.85 22.47 6.76
C ILE A 289 -25.59 21.88 6.11
N ILE A 290 -25.73 21.25 4.95
CA ILE A 290 -24.60 20.69 4.20
C ILE A 290 -24.66 21.18 2.76
N ALA A 291 -23.53 21.73 2.30
CA ALA A 291 -23.36 22.26 0.95
C ALA A 291 -22.09 21.66 0.32
N PRO A 292 -22.18 20.47 -0.29
CA PRO A 292 -21.03 19.84 -0.89
C PRO A 292 -20.73 20.45 -2.25
N ASN A 293 -19.44 20.56 -2.58
CA ASN A 293 -18.95 21.15 -3.84
C ASN A 293 -19.61 22.51 -4.16
N ALA A 294 -19.77 23.35 -3.13
CA ALA A 294 -20.60 24.54 -3.15
C ALA A 294 -20.13 25.60 -4.16
N GLY A 295 -18.83 25.68 -4.46
CA GLY A 295 -18.29 26.74 -5.32
C GLY A 295 -18.58 28.12 -4.74
N VAL A 296 -18.37 28.30 -3.43
CA VAL A 296 -18.80 29.51 -2.69
C VAL A 296 -18.19 30.77 -3.28
N ALA A 297 -16.92 30.71 -3.69
CA ALA A 297 -16.23 31.82 -4.33
C ALA A 297 -16.60 32.01 -5.81
N ALA A 298 -17.20 30.99 -6.45
CA ALA A 298 -17.53 31.00 -7.86
C ALA A 298 -18.91 31.62 -8.14
N TYR A 299 -19.90 31.40 -7.26
CA TYR A 299 -21.28 31.85 -7.47
C TYR A 299 -21.68 32.95 -6.49
N ARG A 300 -22.05 34.13 -7.04
CA ARG A 300 -22.49 35.28 -6.23
C ARG A 300 -23.77 35.05 -5.43
N SER A 301 -24.61 34.10 -5.85
CA SER A 301 -25.84 33.72 -5.15
C SER A 301 -25.58 33.19 -3.73
N TRP A 302 -24.35 32.75 -3.43
CA TRP A 302 -23.97 32.31 -2.09
C TRP A 302 -23.94 33.44 -1.05
N LEU A 303 -23.73 34.70 -1.45
CA LEU A 303 -23.62 35.82 -0.50
C LEU A 303 -24.86 35.91 0.40
N GLN A 304 -26.05 35.96 -0.20
CA GLN A 304 -27.34 36.04 0.51
C GLN A 304 -27.63 34.76 1.32
N THR A 305 -27.25 33.59 0.77
CA THR A 305 -27.37 32.31 1.47
C THR A 305 -26.50 32.25 2.72
N ILE A 306 -25.26 32.75 2.65
CA ILE A 306 -24.30 32.76 3.77
C ILE A 306 -24.75 33.75 4.85
N GLU A 307 -25.23 34.94 4.46
CA GLU A 307 -25.83 35.91 5.39
C GLU A 307 -26.98 35.25 6.16
N LEU A 308 -27.90 34.59 5.45
CA LEU A 308 -29.01 33.88 6.07
C LEU A 308 -28.54 32.76 7.02
N ILE A 309 -27.59 31.91 6.59
CA ILE A 309 -27.04 30.82 7.42
C ILE A 309 -26.42 31.38 8.70
N HIS A 310 -25.71 32.51 8.60
CA HIS A 310 -25.11 33.19 9.74
C HIS A 310 -26.16 33.74 10.72
N GLU A 311 -27.24 34.33 10.20
CA GLU A 311 -28.35 34.86 11.00
C GLU A 311 -29.09 33.77 11.79
N ILE A 312 -29.33 32.62 11.16
CA ILE A 312 -30.10 31.52 11.78
C ILE A 312 -29.28 30.66 12.74
N LYS A 313 -27.95 30.85 12.77
CA LYS A 313 -27.00 30.20 13.69
C LYS A 313 -27.05 28.66 13.68
N VAL A 314 -27.41 28.07 12.55
CA VAL A 314 -27.40 26.61 12.36
C VAL A 314 -26.00 26.17 11.91
N PRO A 315 -25.45 25.06 12.45
CA PRO A 315 -24.18 24.51 11.98
C PRO A 315 -24.24 24.21 10.48
N ALA A 316 -23.25 24.72 9.74
CA ALA A 316 -23.18 24.57 8.28
C ALA A 316 -21.80 24.04 7.85
N PHE A 317 -21.82 22.99 7.02
CA PHE A 317 -20.63 22.34 6.47
C PHE A 317 -20.56 22.58 4.96
N PHE A 318 -19.42 23.06 4.50
CA PHE A 318 -19.17 23.35 3.08
C PHE A 318 -17.99 22.52 2.59
N SER A 319 -18.06 22.01 1.36
CA SER A 319 -16.90 21.48 0.64
C SER A 319 -16.77 22.13 -0.73
N ASP A 320 -15.56 22.13 -1.31
CA ASP A 320 -15.29 22.79 -2.60
C ASP A 320 -14.32 21.96 -3.48
N TYR A 321 -14.14 22.39 -4.72
CA TYR A 321 -13.51 21.63 -5.80
C TYR A 321 -12.02 21.35 -5.57
N CYS A 322 -11.33 22.17 -4.79
CA CYS A 322 -9.94 21.98 -4.42
C CYS A 322 -9.61 22.84 -3.20
N GLU A 323 -8.43 22.64 -2.62
CA GLU A 323 -7.92 23.43 -1.50
C GLU A 323 -7.96 24.94 -1.79
N GLU A 324 -7.59 25.36 -3.00
CA GLU A 324 -7.64 26.77 -3.40
C GLU A 324 -9.08 27.32 -3.37
N ALA A 325 -10.05 26.53 -3.85
CA ALA A 325 -11.45 26.92 -3.81
C ALA A 325 -11.98 27.00 -2.37
N CYS A 326 -11.58 26.09 -1.48
CA CYS A 326 -11.89 26.18 -0.05
C CYS A 326 -11.28 27.43 0.61
N ASN A 327 -10.04 27.78 0.28
CA ASN A 327 -9.38 28.99 0.79
C ASN A 327 -10.12 30.28 0.34
N LEU A 328 -10.56 30.32 -0.92
CA LEU A 328 -11.36 31.43 -1.45
C LEU A 328 -12.77 31.45 -0.82
N ALA A 329 -13.38 30.29 -0.62
CA ALA A 329 -14.67 30.13 0.06
C ALA A 329 -14.60 30.68 1.49
N THR A 330 -13.58 30.30 2.25
CA THR A 330 -13.31 30.83 3.61
C THR A 330 -13.18 32.34 3.59
N SER A 331 -12.41 32.89 2.64
CA SER A 331 -12.26 34.34 2.50
C SER A 331 -13.59 35.04 2.20
N CYS A 332 -14.41 34.44 1.34
CA CYS A 332 -15.76 34.93 1.02
C CYS A 332 -16.66 34.91 2.26
N ILE A 333 -16.76 33.77 2.94
CA ILE A 333 -17.56 33.60 4.16
C ILE A 333 -17.14 34.58 5.25
N SER A 334 -15.84 34.74 5.48
CA SER A 334 -15.33 35.69 6.48
C SER A 334 -15.58 37.15 6.11
N SER A 335 -15.55 37.49 4.83
CA SER A 335 -15.88 38.85 4.39
C SER A 335 -17.36 39.20 4.59
N VAL A 336 -18.24 38.21 4.47
CA VAL A 336 -19.70 38.36 4.61
C VAL A 336 -20.11 38.34 6.09
N THR A 337 -19.57 37.40 6.86
CA THR A 337 -20.02 37.15 8.25
C THR A 337 -19.20 37.90 9.30
N GLY A 338 -18.00 38.40 8.94
CA GLY A 338 -17.04 38.94 9.91
C GLY A 338 -16.40 37.88 10.83
N ALA A 339 -16.73 36.60 10.65
CA ALA A 339 -16.22 35.48 11.44
C ALA A 339 -15.41 34.51 10.56
N SER A 340 -14.39 33.89 11.13
CA SER A 340 -13.68 32.79 10.47
C SER A 340 -14.40 31.46 10.73
N PRO A 341 -14.54 30.57 9.73
CA PRO A 341 -15.03 29.22 9.94
C PRO A 341 -14.23 28.50 11.04
N THR A 342 -14.93 27.76 11.91
CA THR A 342 -14.38 27.21 13.16
C THR A 342 -13.49 25.99 12.95
N ILE A 343 -13.72 25.21 11.89
CA ILE A 343 -12.96 23.99 11.57
C ILE A 343 -12.72 23.96 10.06
N PRO A 344 -11.48 24.20 9.59
CA PRO A 344 -11.15 23.88 8.21
C PRO A 344 -11.01 22.37 8.06
N VAL A 345 -12.04 21.71 7.51
CA VAL A 345 -11.90 20.34 7.00
C VAL A 345 -11.67 20.45 5.52
N SER A 346 -10.40 20.53 5.12
CA SER A 346 -10.02 20.34 3.71
C SER A 346 -9.17 19.09 3.62
N TRP A 347 -9.43 18.23 2.63
CA TRP A 347 -8.61 17.04 2.38
C TRP A 347 -7.80 17.24 1.11
N PRO A 348 -6.49 16.94 1.08
CA PRO A 348 -5.66 17.00 -0.10
C PRO A 348 -5.59 15.58 -0.63
N VAL A 349 -6.14 15.48 -1.82
CA VAL A 349 -5.67 14.51 -2.80
C VAL A 349 -4.19 14.82 -3.08
N LEU A 350 -3.37 13.77 -3.08
CA LEU A 350 -2.04 13.71 -3.72
C LEU A 350 -0.96 14.67 -3.19
N ASN A 351 -0.34 14.38 -2.03
CA ASN A 351 0.90 15.09 -1.66
C ASN A 351 2.07 14.23 -1.20
N THR A 352 2.01 12.90 -1.32
CA THR A 352 3.15 12.03 -0.99
C THR A 352 3.00 10.72 -1.75
N MET A 353 3.52 10.68 -2.97
CA MET A 353 3.52 9.50 -3.83
C MET A 353 4.88 9.41 -4.50
N HIS A 354 5.78 8.61 -3.95
CA HIS A 354 7.10 8.44 -4.52
C HIS A 354 7.55 6.98 -4.69
N SER A 355 7.13 5.99 -3.90
CA SER A 355 7.66 4.62 -4.04
C SER A 355 6.99 3.59 -3.11
N PRO A 356 7.06 2.27 -3.38
CA PRO A 356 6.86 1.18 -2.40
C PRO A 356 7.55 1.39 -1.05
N VAL A 357 8.69 2.07 -1.09
CA VAL A 357 9.45 2.61 0.05
C VAL A 357 8.59 3.46 1.01
N ASP A 358 7.56 4.11 0.50
CA ASP A 358 6.66 4.97 1.27
C ASP A 358 5.67 4.19 2.15
N LEU A 359 5.64 2.86 2.04
CA LEU A 359 4.93 1.97 2.97
C LEU A 359 5.60 1.89 4.34
N MET A 360 6.83 2.39 4.46
CA MET A 360 7.72 2.01 5.55
C MET A 360 7.77 3.13 6.59
N PRO A 361 7.40 2.85 7.85
CA PRO A 361 7.45 3.84 8.91
C PRO A 361 8.88 4.33 9.12
N THR A 362 9.06 5.65 9.22
CA THR A 362 10.33 6.25 9.62
C THR A 362 10.39 6.34 11.13
N TYR A 363 11.43 5.80 11.76
CA TYR A 363 11.62 5.91 13.19
C TYR A 363 11.94 7.37 13.59
N ILE A 364 11.19 7.89 14.57
CA ILE A 364 11.34 9.27 15.07
C ILE A 364 12.11 9.29 16.39
N GLY A 365 11.86 8.32 17.27
CA GLY A 365 12.48 8.23 18.59
C GLY A 365 11.62 7.47 19.59
N SER A 366 12.17 7.25 20.79
CA SER A 366 11.47 6.58 21.89
C SER A 366 11.03 7.54 22.98
N LEU A 367 9.76 7.43 23.38
CA LEU A 367 9.18 8.13 24.52
C LEU A 367 9.49 7.38 25.80
N THR A 368 10.51 7.81 26.54
CA THR A 368 10.95 7.17 27.80
C THR A 368 10.46 7.97 29.03
N PRO A 369 10.41 7.35 30.22
CA PRO A 369 9.96 8.05 31.44
C PRO A 369 10.90 9.14 31.93
N ASN A 370 12.19 9.04 31.60
CA ASN A 370 13.26 9.88 32.17
C ASN A 370 13.80 10.93 31.19
N ASN A 371 13.35 10.92 29.94
CA ASN A 371 13.84 11.81 28.89
C ASN A 371 12.73 12.78 28.48
N GLY A 372 13.10 14.06 28.34
CA GLY A 372 12.22 15.12 27.87
C GLY A 372 11.64 14.82 26.49
N SER A 373 10.65 15.60 26.11
CA SER A 373 9.93 15.45 24.86
C SER A 373 10.84 15.26 23.64
N ILE A 374 10.39 14.44 22.70
CA ILE A 374 11.03 14.27 21.39
C ILE A 374 10.43 15.29 20.42
N SER A 375 11.26 15.90 19.57
CA SER A 375 10.80 16.88 18.58
C SER A 375 11.33 16.53 17.19
N TRP A 376 10.49 16.70 16.17
CA TRP A 376 10.82 16.39 14.78
C TRP A 376 10.04 17.28 13.82
N LYS A 377 10.38 17.16 12.54
CA LYS A 377 9.61 17.74 11.44
C LYS A 377 8.82 16.63 10.79
N GLY A 378 7.49 16.74 10.84
CA GLY A 378 6.58 15.80 10.20
C GLY A 378 6.41 16.08 8.71
N ALA A 379 5.64 15.21 8.06
CA ALA A 379 5.25 15.43 6.68
C ALA A 379 4.21 16.56 6.60
N CYS A 380 3.30 16.63 7.58
CA CYS A 380 2.23 17.63 7.71
C CYS A 380 2.63 18.87 8.53
N PHE A 381 3.30 18.65 9.66
CA PHE A 381 3.55 19.68 10.66
C PHE A 381 5.05 19.91 10.81
N PHE A 382 5.51 21.16 10.67
CA PHE A 382 6.94 21.46 10.77
C PHE A 382 7.47 21.50 12.20
N GLU A 383 6.58 21.62 13.18
CA GLU A 383 6.93 21.73 14.59
C GLU A 383 6.14 20.68 15.36
N ASN A 384 6.72 19.49 15.55
CA ASN A 384 6.11 18.42 16.33
C ASN A 384 6.89 18.16 17.60
N GLU A 385 6.17 17.86 18.66
CA GLU A 385 6.72 17.48 19.95
C GLU A 385 5.86 16.40 20.61
N ALA A 386 6.45 15.30 21.08
CA ALA A 386 5.75 14.27 21.83
C ALA A 386 6.38 14.02 23.20
N ARG A 387 5.53 13.75 24.19
CA ARG A 387 5.92 13.27 25.52
C ARG A 387 4.96 12.19 25.99
N ALA A 388 5.41 11.28 26.85
CA ALA A 388 4.56 10.27 27.46
C ALA A 388 4.47 10.46 28.97
N GLU A 389 3.25 10.42 29.50
CA GLU A 389 2.96 10.35 30.92
C GLU A 389 2.54 8.92 31.28
N PHE A 390 3.39 8.22 32.03
CA PHE A 390 3.16 6.83 32.41
C PHE A 390 2.25 6.76 33.63
N THR A 391 1.14 6.04 33.52
CA THR A 391 0.22 5.83 34.63
C THR A 391 0.63 4.59 35.43
N GLY A 392 0.74 4.77 36.75
CA GLY A 392 1.00 3.66 37.67
C GLY A 392 -0.14 2.63 37.69
N PRO A 393 0.09 1.46 38.30
CA PRO A 393 -0.95 0.44 38.46
C PRO A 393 -2.08 1.00 39.34
N GLY A 394 -3.21 1.35 38.73
CA GLY A 394 -4.43 1.75 39.43
C GLY A 394 -5.31 0.56 39.79
N ASP A 395 -6.53 0.84 40.28
CA ASP A 395 -7.51 -0.17 40.74
C ASP A 395 -8.02 -1.16 39.67
N ARG A 396 -7.58 -1.04 38.40
CA ARG A 396 -8.05 -1.86 37.27
C ARG A 396 -6.96 -2.34 36.29
N GLY A 397 -5.68 -2.44 36.69
CA GLY A 397 -4.69 -3.08 35.82
C GLY A 397 -3.22 -2.82 36.15
N ILE A 398 -2.35 -3.22 35.23
CA ILE A 398 -0.88 -3.16 35.35
C ILE A 398 -0.26 -1.79 35.01
N GLY A 399 -1.08 -0.74 34.86
CA GLY A 399 -0.67 0.62 34.46
C GLY A 399 -0.78 0.84 32.94
N GLY A 400 -0.52 2.05 32.45
CA GLY A 400 -0.62 2.43 31.04
C GLY A 400 0.20 3.67 30.71
N ALA A 401 -0.12 4.35 29.61
CA ALA A 401 0.53 5.60 29.22
C ALA A 401 -0.42 6.55 28.51
N THR A 402 -0.22 7.85 28.73
CA THR A 402 -0.87 8.92 27.96
C THR A 402 0.22 9.64 27.16
N ILE A 403 0.18 9.50 25.84
CA ILE A 403 1.08 10.18 24.93
C ILE A 403 0.44 11.52 24.57
N HIS A 404 1.13 12.61 24.89
CA HIS A 404 0.78 13.96 24.47
C HIS A 404 1.60 14.31 23.25
N LEU A 405 0.93 14.67 22.16
CA LEU A 405 1.55 15.06 20.92
C LEU A 405 1.11 16.47 20.55
N LEU A 406 2.02 17.43 20.63
CA LEU A 406 1.84 18.78 20.11
C LEU A 406 2.23 18.80 18.64
N THR A 407 1.31 19.25 17.79
CA THR A 407 1.53 19.45 16.35
C THR A 407 1.38 20.93 16.01
N GLY A 408 2.34 21.48 15.28
CA GLY A 408 2.47 22.91 15.04
C GLY A 408 2.95 23.24 13.62
N ALA A 409 2.67 24.48 13.18
CA ALA A 409 3.09 24.99 11.88
C ALA A 409 2.74 24.06 10.71
N ALA A 410 1.45 23.73 10.57
CA ALA A 410 0.95 22.92 9.46
C ALA A 410 1.32 23.54 8.10
N HIS A 411 1.89 22.74 7.20
CA HIS A 411 2.27 23.23 5.86
C HIS A 411 1.05 23.51 4.98
N SER A 412 -0.09 22.89 5.28
CA SER A 412 -1.35 23.04 4.58
C SER A 412 -2.52 22.79 5.53
N TRP A 413 -3.68 23.35 5.18
CA TRP A 413 -4.96 23.15 5.89
C TRP A 413 -5.53 21.74 5.68
N THR A 414 -4.77 20.90 4.98
CA THR A 414 -5.22 19.64 4.45
C THR A 414 -4.37 18.46 4.90
N CYS A 415 -3.14 18.67 5.35
CA CYS A 415 -2.21 17.56 5.54
C CYS A 415 -2.58 16.67 6.72
N MET A 416 -2.04 15.44 6.73
CA MET A 416 -2.24 14.48 7.80
C MET A 416 -0.96 13.69 8.04
N ASP A 417 -0.50 13.66 9.28
CA ASP A 417 0.53 12.73 9.72
C ASP A 417 -0.12 11.47 10.30
N LEU A 418 0.45 10.31 9.99
CA LEU A 418 0.07 9.02 10.60
C LEU A 418 1.25 8.54 11.44
N TYR A 419 1.01 8.33 12.73
CA TYR A 419 1.99 7.84 13.67
C TYR A 419 1.70 6.40 14.05
N VAL A 420 2.76 5.60 14.16
CA VAL A 420 2.74 4.26 14.73
C VAL A 420 3.49 4.31 16.05
N PHE A 421 2.82 3.89 17.11
CA PHE A 421 3.39 3.72 18.44
C PHE A 421 3.61 2.23 18.66
N ALA A 422 4.86 1.81 18.76
CA ALA A 422 5.21 0.40 18.90
C ALA A 422 5.97 0.15 20.20
N THR A 423 5.62 -0.97 20.83
CA THR A 423 6.47 -1.69 21.76
C THR A 423 6.70 -3.08 21.16
N PRO A 424 7.67 -3.86 21.64
CA PRO A 424 7.78 -5.27 21.28
C PRO A 424 6.52 -6.10 21.62
N TYR A 425 5.57 -5.55 22.40
CA TYR A 425 4.34 -6.24 22.81
C TYR A 425 3.12 -5.81 21.99
N ARG A 426 3.08 -4.56 21.50
CA ARG A 426 1.95 -4.01 20.75
C ARG A 426 2.37 -3.06 19.64
N ILE A 427 1.56 -3.01 18.59
CA ILE A 427 1.51 -1.88 17.64
C ILE A 427 0.19 -1.16 17.83
N SER A 428 0.25 0.16 17.90
CA SER A 428 -0.89 1.05 17.87
C SER A 428 -0.61 2.17 16.88
N TRP A 429 -1.65 2.84 16.39
CA TRP A 429 -1.49 3.95 15.47
C TRP A 429 -2.54 5.02 15.71
N ASP A 430 -2.21 6.25 15.34
CA ASP A 430 -3.13 7.37 15.36
C ASP A 430 -2.73 8.41 14.30
N TYR A 431 -3.64 9.31 13.95
CA TYR A 431 -3.47 10.25 12.85
C TYR A 431 -3.92 11.65 13.26
N TYR A 432 -3.23 12.64 12.74
CA TYR A 432 -3.44 14.04 13.13
C TYR A 432 -3.50 14.92 11.89
N PHE A 433 -4.58 15.70 11.78
CA PHE A 433 -4.88 16.58 10.64
C PHE A 433 -5.02 18.05 11.06
N SER A 434 -4.89 18.36 12.34
CA SER A 434 -5.01 19.70 12.92
C SER A 434 -3.81 20.01 13.82
N ALA A 435 -3.27 21.22 13.70
CA ALA A 435 -2.17 21.69 14.55
C ALA A 435 -2.70 22.08 15.93
N HIS A 436 -2.68 21.14 16.88
CA HIS A 436 -2.99 21.36 18.29
C HIS A 436 -2.38 20.26 19.18
N ASP A 437 -2.68 20.31 20.47
CA ASP A 437 -2.35 19.27 21.45
C ASP A 437 -3.27 18.05 21.27
N HIS A 438 -2.69 16.93 20.87
CA HIS A 438 -3.34 15.64 20.75
C HIS A 438 -3.00 14.75 21.94
N THR A 439 -3.84 13.76 22.20
CA THR A 439 -3.64 12.82 23.29
C THR A 439 -4.02 11.42 22.86
N PHE A 440 -3.05 10.51 22.88
CA PHE A 440 -3.25 9.09 22.62
C PHE A 440 -3.10 8.30 23.93
N LYS A 441 -4.10 7.50 24.30
CA LYS A 441 -4.13 6.79 25.58
C LYS A 441 -3.99 5.28 25.39
N ILE A 442 -3.02 4.73 26.10
CA ILE A 442 -2.87 3.31 26.36
C ILE A 442 -3.50 3.04 27.74
N GLU A 443 -4.70 2.48 27.75
CA GLU A 443 -5.48 2.27 28.99
C GLU A 443 -4.79 1.28 29.94
N SER A 444 -4.26 0.19 29.39
CA SER A 444 -3.46 -0.79 30.14
C SER A 444 -2.35 -1.41 29.30
N TRP A 445 -1.22 -1.73 29.94
CA TRP A 445 -0.23 -2.65 29.40
C TRP A 445 -0.86 -4.03 29.13
N GLU A 446 -0.35 -4.78 28.16
CA GLU A 446 -0.84 -6.13 27.84
C GLU A 446 -0.35 -7.09 28.92
N GLU A 447 0.91 -6.94 29.31
CA GLU A 447 1.59 -7.81 30.26
C GLU A 447 2.56 -7.02 31.17
N PRO A 448 2.89 -7.51 32.38
CA PRO A 448 3.86 -6.85 33.25
C PRO A 448 5.23 -6.64 32.60
N ALA A 449 5.64 -7.53 31.70
CA ALA A 449 6.91 -7.43 30.98
C ALA A 449 6.96 -6.23 30.03
N GLU A 450 5.84 -5.87 29.39
CA GLU A 450 5.74 -4.65 28.58
C GLU A 450 6.02 -3.40 29.40
N ARG A 451 5.50 -3.35 30.64
CA ARG A 451 5.74 -2.22 31.54
C ARG A 451 7.20 -2.09 31.91
N GLU A 452 7.90 -3.18 32.21
CA GLU A 452 9.32 -3.13 32.53
C GLU A 452 10.14 -2.72 31.31
N TYR A 453 9.83 -3.26 30.13
CA TYR A 453 10.46 -2.83 28.87
C TYR A 453 10.29 -1.33 28.64
N VAL A 454 9.06 -0.81 28.73
CA VAL A 454 8.74 0.60 28.49
C VAL A 454 9.41 1.53 29.51
N LYS A 455 9.66 1.07 30.75
CA LYS A 455 10.41 1.87 31.73
C LYS A 455 11.86 2.11 31.30
N GLU A 456 12.49 1.11 30.70
CA GLU A 456 13.90 1.16 30.31
C GLU A 456 14.08 1.74 28.90
N HIS A 457 13.23 1.34 27.96
CA HIS A 457 13.40 1.59 26.52
C HIS A 457 12.39 2.59 25.94
N GLY A 458 11.27 2.83 26.64
CA GLY A 458 10.20 3.72 26.18
C GLY A 458 9.29 3.12 25.11
N ILE A 459 8.47 3.97 24.51
CA ILE A 459 7.57 3.63 23.39
C ILE A 459 8.17 4.18 22.10
N SER A 460 8.44 3.30 21.13
CA SER A 460 8.95 3.70 19.82
C SER A 460 7.88 4.43 19.01
N VAL A 461 8.22 5.62 18.53
CA VAL A 461 7.34 6.43 17.67
C VAL A 461 7.87 6.38 16.24
N PHE A 462 7.02 5.98 15.32
CA PHE A 462 7.30 6.03 13.89
C PHE A 462 6.31 6.98 13.21
N LEU A 463 6.79 7.71 12.22
CA LEU A 463 5.98 8.52 11.32
C LEU A 463 5.89 7.82 9.98
N MET A 464 4.69 7.71 9.42
CA MET A 464 4.52 7.34 8.02
C MET A 464 4.80 8.57 7.17
N PRO A 465 5.98 8.68 6.52
CA PRO A 465 6.40 9.91 5.84
C PRO A 465 5.45 10.31 4.72
N SER A 466 4.72 9.34 4.18
CA SER A 466 3.76 9.56 3.11
C SER A 466 2.30 9.65 3.56
N GLY A 467 2.06 9.64 4.88
CA GLY A 467 0.71 9.58 5.45
C GLY A 467 -0.07 8.35 5.00
N MET A 468 -1.33 8.25 5.40
CA MET A 468 -2.14 7.05 5.11
C MET A 468 -2.44 6.86 3.62
N LEU A 469 -2.62 7.95 2.87
CA LEU A 469 -2.94 7.88 1.44
C LEU A 469 -1.74 7.46 0.60
N GLY A 470 -0.52 7.92 0.93
CA GLY A 470 0.70 7.46 0.29
C GLY A 470 1.02 6.00 0.62
N THR A 471 0.83 5.60 1.88
CA THR A 471 0.91 4.18 2.29
C THR A 471 -0.08 3.32 1.49
N LEU A 472 -1.33 3.76 1.33
CA LEU A 472 -2.34 3.06 0.55
C LEU A 472 -2.02 3.00 -0.96
N LEU A 473 -1.47 4.06 -1.53
CA LEU A 473 -1.07 4.10 -2.94
C LEU A 473 0.17 3.24 -3.21
N SER A 474 1.08 3.14 -2.25
CA SER A 474 2.22 2.24 -2.35
C SER A 474 1.82 0.76 -2.19
N LEU A 475 0.71 0.44 -1.50
CA LEU A 475 0.09 -0.90 -1.57
C LEU A 475 -0.42 -1.20 -3.00
N VAL A 476 -0.81 -0.18 -3.77
CA VAL A 476 -1.18 -0.36 -5.19
C VAL A 476 0.05 -0.68 -6.05
N ASP A 477 1.27 -0.30 -5.66
CA ASP A 477 2.49 -0.70 -6.37
C ASP A 477 2.94 -2.13 -6.00
N VAL A 478 2.60 -2.62 -4.79
CA VAL A 478 3.06 -3.92 -4.26
C VAL A 478 2.05 -5.05 -4.42
N LEU A 479 0.77 -4.83 -4.14
CA LEU A 479 -0.28 -5.85 -4.27
C LEU A 479 -0.38 -6.48 -5.68
N PRO A 480 -0.22 -5.71 -6.78
CA PRO A 480 -0.25 -6.29 -8.12
C PRO A 480 0.90 -7.28 -8.38
N LEU A 481 2.04 -7.14 -7.69
CA LEU A 481 3.22 -7.96 -7.91
C LEU A 481 2.91 -9.46 -7.72
N PHE A 482 2.01 -9.77 -6.79
CA PHE A 482 1.59 -11.14 -6.47
C PHE A 482 0.48 -11.68 -7.37
N SER A 483 -0.05 -10.87 -8.29
CA SER A 483 -1.11 -11.27 -9.21
C SER A 483 -0.58 -12.20 -10.31
N ASN A 484 -1.23 -13.35 -10.50
CA ASN A 484 -0.92 -14.27 -11.61
C ASN A 484 -1.59 -13.83 -12.93
N THR A 485 -1.40 -12.57 -13.31
CA THR A 485 -2.00 -11.97 -14.52
C THR A 485 -0.95 -11.23 -15.33
N ALA A 486 -1.28 -10.86 -16.58
CA ALA A 486 -0.43 -9.98 -17.38
C ALA A 486 -0.22 -8.61 -16.70
N TRP A 487 -1.20 -8.14 -15.93
CA TRP A 487 -1.07 -6.92 -15.13
C TRP A 487 -0.04 -7.09 -14.01
N GLY A 488 -0.10 -8.19 -13.27
CA GLY A 488 0.92 -8.51 -12.25
C GLY A 488 2.31 -8.64 -12.86
N GLN A 489 2.43 -9.31 -14.01
CA GLN A 489 3.70 -9.41 -14.73
C GLN A 489 4.27 -8.03 -15.13
N ASN A 490 3.44 -7.18 -15.73
CA ASN A 490 3.87 -5.82 -16.08
C ASN A 490 4.23 -4.98 -14.85
N SER A 491 3.56 -5.22 -13.72
CA SER A 491 3.85 -4.53 -12.46
C SER A 491 5.20 -4.96 -11.89
N ASN A 492 5.54 -6.26 -11.93
CA ASN A 492 6.88 -6.76 -11.56
C ASN A 492 7.98 -6.11 -12.42
N LEU A 493 7.80 -6.10 -13.74
CA LEU A 493 8.77 -5.48 -14.66
C LEU A 493 8.91 -3.97 -14.42
N ALA A 494 7.81 -3.26 -14.22
CA ALA A 494 7.82 -1.83 -13.93
C ALA A 494 8.50 -1.52 -12.59
N PHE A 495 8.26 -2.35 -11.57
CA PHE A 495 8.89 -2.25 -10.26
C PHE A 495 10.41 -2.43 -10.38
N LEU A 496 10.87 -3.54 -10.95
CA LEU A 496 12.31 -3.81 -11.11
C LEU A 496 13.00 -2.73 -11.95
N LYS A 497 12.36 -2.25 -13.00
CA LYS A 497 12.88 -1.14 -13.81
C LYS A 497 12.99 0.17 -13.02
N LYS A 498 11.97 0.50 -12.23
CA LYS A 498 11.91 1.74 -11.44
C LYS A 498 12.93 1.72 -10.29
N HIS A 499 13.09 0.59 -9.61
CA HIS A 499 13.84 0.48 -8.37
C HIS A 499 15.25 -0.08 -8.52
N MET A 500 15.53 -0.84 -9.58
CA MET A 500 16.83 -1.48 -9.82
C MET A 500 17.42 -1.11 -11.18
N GLY A 501 16.70 -0.37 -12.03
CA GLY A 501 17.14 -0.07 -13.39
C GLY A 501 17.14 -1.28 -14.33
N ALA A 502 16.51 -2.40 -13.93
CA ALA A 502 16.46 -3.62 -14.74
C ALA A 502 15.67 -3.40 -16.03
N THR A 503 16.16 -3.91 -17.16
CA THR A 503 15.50 -3.69 -18.45
C THR A 503 14.52 -4.79 -18.81
N PHE A 504 14.88 -6.06 -18.54
CA PHE A 504 14.14 -7.27 -18.93
C PHE A 504 13.56 -7.12 -20.34
N GLU A 505 14.43 -7.03 -21.34
CA GLU A 505 13.99 -6.88 -22.74
C GLU A 505 13.34 -8.17 -23.26
N LYS A 506 12.30 -8.06 -24.08
CA LYS A 506 11.65 -9.25 -24.67
C LYS A 506 12.58 -9.95 -25.68
N ARG A 507 12.72 -11.26 -25.54
CA ARG A 507 13.53 -12.09 -26.45
C ARG A 507 12.78 -12.44 -27.73
N PRO A 508 13.49 -12.51 -28.88
CA PRO A 508 12.96 -13.10 -30.11
C PRO A 508 12.72 -14.60 -29.93
N HIS A 509 11.89 -15.19 -30.80
CA HIS A 509 11.69 -16.64 -30.81
C HIS A 509 12.86 -17.35 -31.52
N PRO A 510 13.21 -18.59 -31.11
CA PRO A 510 12.60 -19.40 -30.05
C PRO A 510 13.04 -18.99 -28.63
N ARG A 511 12.10 -19.01 -27.68
CA ARG A 511 12.33 -18.64 -26.26
C ARG A 511 12.70 -19.82 -25.36
N GLN A 512 12.81 -21.00 -25.96
CA GLN A 512 13.18 -22.26 -25.34
C GLN A 512 14.31 -22.86 -26.17
N ALA A 513 15.41 -23.23 -25.51
CA ALA A 513 16.52 -23.93 -26.15
C ALA A 513 16.23 -25.44 -26.22
N THR A 514 16.66 -26.07 -27.31
CA THR A 514 16.72 -27.54 -27.40
C THR A 514 18.06 -27.98 -26.80
N ILE A 515 18.02 -28.34 -25.52
CA ILE A 515 19.20 -28.69 -24.73
C ILE A 515 19.57 -30.14 -25.01
N ASN A 516 20.86 -30.39 -25.24
CA ASN A 516 21.41 -31.73 -25.23
C ASN A 516 21.96 -32.04 -23.82
N PRO A 517 21.36 -32.96 -23.04
CA PRO A 517 21.81 -33.29 -21.68
C PRO A 517 23.27 -33.76 -21.61
N ASP A 518 23.83 -34.29 -22.70
CA ASP A 518 25.23 -34.69 -22.76
C ASP A 518 26.20 -33.51 -22.60
N ASP A 519 25.81 -32.32 -23.05
CA ASP A 519 26.63 -31.10 -22.98
C ASP A 519 26.54 -30.41 -21.60
N VAL A 520 25.62 -30.83 -20.74
CA VAL A 520 25.46 -30.33 -19.37
C VAL A 520 26.31 -31.18 -18.43
N HIS A 521 26.98 -30.55 -17.46
CA HIS A 521 27.92 -31.22 -16.58
C HIS A 521 27.52 -31.06 -15.10
N SER A 522 28.00 -31.98 -14.26
CA SER A 522 27.87 -31.82 -12.81
C SER A 522 28.49 -30.52 -12.35
N GLY A 523 27.76 -29.81 -11.49
CA GLY A 523 28.15 -28.51 -10.97
C GLY A 523 27.76 -27.34 -11.86
N ASP A 524 27.21 -27.54 -13.07
CA ASP A 524 26.69 -26.41 -13.86
C ASP A 524 25.51 -25.75 -13.10
N PHE A 525 25.54 -24.42 -13.00
CA PHE A 525 24.64 -23.64 -12.15
C PHE A 525 23.43 -23.16 -12.97
N LEU A 526 22.25 -23.17 -12.37
CA LEU A 526 21.02 -22.65 -12.96
C LEU A 526 20.55 -21.45 -12.14
N ALA A 527 20.47 -20.29 -12.78
CA ALA A 527 19.86 -19.08 -12.22
C ALA A 527 18.45 -18.93 -12.79
N LEU A 528 17.47 -18.77 -11.90
CA LEU A 528 16.05 -18.65 -12.24
C LEU A 528 15.51 -17.29 -11.81
N SER A 529 14.63 -16.73 -12.64
CA SER A 529 13.85 -15.54 -12.32
C SER A 529 12.40 -15.77 -12.69
N LYS A 530 11.49 -15.60 -11.76
CA LYS A 530 10.05 -15.53 -11.96
C LYS A 530 9.60 -14.08 -11.87
N ILE A 531 8.57 -13.73 -12.63
CA ILE A 531 8.08 -12.35 -12.76
C ILE A 531 6.55 -12.27 -12.75
N ARG A 532 5.85 -13.35 -12.38
CA ARG A 532 4.39 -13.41 -12.35
C ARG A 532 3.90 -14.27 -11.18
N GLY A 533 2.72 -13.96 -10.65
CA GLY A 533 2.09 -14.73 -9.58
C GLY A 533 2.76 -14.53 -8.21
N ARG A 534 2.36 -15.37 -7.24
CA ARG A 534 2.86 -15.29 -5.85
C ARG A 534 4.39 -15.32 -5.79
N TRP A 535 4.99 -16.28 -6.48
CA TRP A 535 6.44 -16.45 -6.51
C TRP A 535 7.16 -15.33 -7.25
N GLY A 536 6.62 -14.84 -8.37
CA GLY A 536 7.17 -13.66 -9.04
C GLY A 536 7.16 -12.40 -8.18
N GLY A 537 6.09 -12.19 -7.40
CA GLY A 537 6.01 -11.06 -6.47
C GLY A 537 7.03 -11.17 -5.33
N PHE A 538 7.18 -12.36 -4.74
CA PHE A 538 8.18 -12.61 -3.68
C PHE A 538 9.61 -12.39 -4.22
N GLU A 539 9.94 -13.03 -5.34
CA GLU A 539 11.24 -12.86 -5.97
C GLU A 539 11.51 -11.41 -6.38
N THR A 540 10.52 -10.64 -6.81
CA THR A 540 10.72 -9.22 -7.14
C THR A 540 11.15 -8.40 -5.93
N LEU A 541 10.59 -8.68 -4.75
CA LEU A 541 11.01 -8.02 -3.51
C LEU A 541 12.39 -8.51 -3.06
N GLU A 542 12.66 -9.82 -3.17
CA GLU A 542 13.97 -10.40 -2.89
C GLU A 542 15.07 -9.81 -3.78
N LYS A 543 14.82 -9.71 -5.09
CA LYS A 543 15.71 -9.06 -6.07
C LYS A 543 16.00 -7.62 -5.66
N TRP A 544 14.98 -6.90 -5.18
CA TRP A 544 15.14 -5.52 -4.76
C TRP A 544 16.00 -5.36 -3.49
N VAL A 545 15.88 -6.24 -2.50
CA VAL A 545 16.69 -6.15 -1.28
C VAL A 545 18.11 -6.69 -1.45
N THR A 546 18.32 -7.70 -2.30
CA THR A 546 19.63 -8.35 -2.51
C THR A 546 20.42 -7.77 -3.69
N GLY A 547 19.75 -7.05 -4.60
CA GLY A 547 20.33 -6.64 -5.88
C GLY A 547 20.49 -7.79 -6.88
N ALA A 548 20.05 -9.00 -6.54
CA ALA A 548 20.03 -10.11 -7.48
C ALA A 548 18.99 -9.86 -8.57
N PHE A 549 19.27 -10.29 -9.81
CA PHE A 549 18.30 -10.26 -10.91
C PHE A 549 17.67 -11.64 -11.14
N ALA A 550 18.14 -12.65 -10.41
CA ALA A 550 17.56 -13.97 -10.25
C ALA A 550 17.00 -14.10 -8.82
N GLY A 551 15.91 -14.84 -8.66
CA GLY A 551 15.26 -15.07 -7.35
C GLY A 551 15.27 -16.54 -6.90
N HIS A 552 15.81 -17.44 -7.73
CA HIS A 552 16.00 -18.84 -7.31
C HIS A 552 17.19 -19.46 -8.03
N THR A 553 17.77 -20.51 -7.45
CA THR A 553 18.93 -21.20 -8.02
C THR A 553 18.84 -22.71 -7.88
N SER A 554 19.38 -23.43 -8.86
CA SER A 554 19.53 -24.89 -8.82
C SER A 554 20.86 -25.33 -9.44
N VAL A 555 21.23 -26.60 -9.28
CA VAL A 555 22.49 -27.15 -9.80
C VAL A 555 22.28 -28.46 -10.54
N CYS A 556 22.97 -28.63 -11.66
CA CYS A 556 22.97 -29.86 -12.43
C CYS A 556 23.93 -30.90 -11.84
N LEU A 557 23.52 -32.17 -11.81
CA LEU A 557 24.31 -33.31 -11.35
C LEU A 557 24.15 -34.49 -12.31
N LYS A 558 25.27 -35.12 -12.70
CA LYS A 558 25.28 -36.38 -13.44
C LYS A 558 25.61 -37.56 -12.53
N ASP A 559 24.75 -38.57 -12.54
CA ASP A 559 24.98 -39.81 -11.80
C ASP A 559 26.04 -40.71 -12.48
N GLU A 560 26.33 -41.85 -11.88
CA GLU A 560 27.32 -42.81 -12.40
C GLU A 560 26.94 -43.42 -13.76
N LEU A 561 25.65 -43.39 -14.11
CA LEU A 561 25.12 -43.87 -15.40
C LEU A 561 25.09 -42.75 -16.45
N GLY A 562 25.42 -41.51 -16.06
CA GLY A 562 25.37 -40.32 -16.92
C GLY A 562 24.00 -39.66 -17.00
N ASN A 563 23.00 -40.09 -16.22
CA ASN A 563 21.69 -39.43 -16.22
C ASN A 563 21.81 -38.07 -15.52
N LEU A 564 21.07 -37.09 -16.04
CA LEU A 564 21.07 -35.73 -15.55
C LEU A 564 19.98 -35.50 -14.51
N TRP A 565 20.36 -34.86 -13.41
CA TRP A 565 19.53 -34.52 -12.27
C TRP A 565 19.69 -33.02 -11.95
N VAL A 566 18.69 -32.45 -11.28
CA VAL A 566 18.70 -31.08 -10.78
C VAL A 566 18.52 -31.13 -9.27
N GLY A 567 19.49 -30.57 -8.54
CA GLY A 567 19.40 -30.33 -7.11
C GLY A 567 18.95 -28.90 -6.83
N GLU A 568 17.95 -28.71 -5.98
CA GLU A 568 17.49 -27.39 -5.55
C GLU A 568 17.01 -27.41 -4.09
N SER A 569 17.12 -26.27 -3.40
CA SER A 569 16.48 -26.04 -2.11
C SER A 569 15.33 -25.07 -2.29
N GLY A 570 14.12 -25.42 -1.84
CA GLY A 570 12.91 -24.62 -2.03
C GLY A 570 11.86 -25.32 -2.89
N HIS A 571 11.96 -26.66 -3.01
CA HIS A 571 10.99 -27.47 -3.75
C HIS A 571 9.78 -27.80 -2.86
N GLU A 572 8.57 -27.51 -3.33
CA GLU A 572 7.35 -27.79 -2.59
C GLU A 572 6.98 -29.28 -2.70
N ASN A 573 6.92 -29.98 -1.57
CA ASN A 573 6.52 -31.39 -1.52
C ASN A 573 4.98 -31.55 -1.56
N GLU A 574 4.49 -32.80 -1.58
CA GLU A 574 3.05 -33.10 -1.60
C GLU A 574 2.24 -32.52 -0.42
N LYS A 575 2.90 -32.13 0.68
CA LYS A 575 2.29 -31.53 1.86
C LYS A 575 2.32 -30.00 1.84
N GLY A 576 2.91 -29.39 0.82
CA GLY A 576 3.10 -27.95 0.73
C GLY A 576 4.30 -27.41 1.52
N GLU A 577 5.23 -28.28 1.93
CA GLU A 577 6.45 -27.89 2.65
C GLU A 577 7.60 -27.70 1.66
N GLU A 578 8.38 -26.63 1.82
CA GLU A 578 9.59 -26.41 1.03
C GLU A 578 10.77 -27.22 1.57
N ILE A 579 11.33 -28.05 0.70
CA ILE A 579 12.42 -28.97 1.02
C ILE A 579 13.57 -28.85 0.01
N ILE A 580 14.68 -29.48 0.36
CA ILE A 580 15.77 -29.76 -0.57
C ILE A 580 15.43 -31.02 -1.36
N ALA A 581 15.47 -30.94 -2.69
CA ALA A 581 15.13 -32.02 -3.58
C ALA A 581 16.21 -32.24 -4.65
N VAL A 582 16.31 -33.49 -5.10
CA VAL A 582 17.13 -33.88 -6.26
C VAL A 582 16.22 -34.63 -7.23
N ILE A 583 15.97 -34.02 -8.38
CA ILE A 583 14.89 -34.40 -9.30
C ILE A 583 15.49 -34.76 -10.66
N PRO A 584 15.00 -35.80 -11.36
CA PRO A 584 15.42 -36.08 -12.74
C PRO A 584 15.24 -34.85 -13.63
N TRP A 585 16.20 -34.60 -14.53
CA TRP A 585 16.16 -33.43 -15.41
C TRP A 585 14.85 -33.32 -16.21
N ASP A 586 14.37 -34.42 -16.77
CA ASP A 586 13.16 -34.41 -17.60
C ASP A 586 11.92 -34.01 -16.80
N GLU A 587 11.81 -34.45 -15.54
CA GLU A 587 10.73 -34.09 -14.63
C GLU A 587 10.83 -32.63 -14.22
N TRP A 588 12.01 -32.17 -13.79
CA TRP A 588 12.25 -30.77 -13.43
C TRP A 588 11.99 -29.82 -14.61
N TRP A 589 12.40 -30.22 -15.82
CA TRP A 589 12.18 -29.46 -17.03
C TRP A 589 10.70 -29.39 -17.41
N GLU A 590 9.95 -30.49 -17.29
CA GLU A 590 8.50 -30.50 -17.51
C GLU A 590 7.77 -29.59 -16.52
N MET A 591 8.15 -29.62 -15.24
CA MET A 591 7.63 -28.73 -14.21
C MET A 591 7.91 -27.26 -14.54
N THR A 592 9.15 -26.95 -14.92
CA THR A 592 9.58 -25.59 -15.28
C THR A 592 8.81 -25.05 -16.49
N LEU A 593 8.52 -25.88 -17.49
CA LEU A 593 7.73 -25.50 -18.66
C LEU A 593 6.24 -25.26 -18.33
N LYS A 594 5.73 -25.88 -17.26
CA LYS A 594 4.34 -25.73 -16.78
C LYS A 594 4.19 -24.63 -15.74
N ASP A 595 5.28 -24.04 -15.24
CA ASP A 595 5.23 -23.00 -14.21
C ASP A 595 4.52 -21.74 -14.73
N GLU A 596 3.35 -21.46 -14.15
CA GLU A 596 2.55 -20.29 -14.49
C GLU A 596 3.17 -18.97 -14.02
N SER A 597 4.27 -18.98 -13.27
CA SER A 597 4.98 -17.79 -12.80
C SER A 597 5.86 -17.13 -13.88
N ASN A 598 5.86 -17.66 -15.11
CA ASN A 598 6.67 -17.22 -16.25
C ASN A 598 8.17 -17.17 -15.89
N PRO A 599 8.84 -18.33 -15.75
CA PRO A 599 10.24 -18.37 -15.40
C PRO A 599 11.17 -18.00 -16.57
N GLN A 600 12.28 -17.35 -16.25
CA GLN A 600 13.47 -17.19 -17.06
C GLN A 600 14.58 -18.04 -16.44
N VAL A 601 15.29 -18.80 -17.25
CA VAL A 601 16.32 -19.73 -16.76
C VAL A 601 17.62 -19.55 -17.55
N ALA A 602 18.71 -19.31 -16.83
CA ALA A 602 20.06 -19.25 -17.35
C ALA A 602 20.92 -20.38 -16.76
N LEU A 603 21.59 -21.11 -17.64
CA LEU A 603 22.60 -22.11 -17.32
C LEU A 603 23.98 -21.46 -17.41
N LEU A 604 24.75 -21.56 -16.32
CA LEU A 604 26.10 -21.02 -16.15
C LEU A 604 27.06 -22.20 -16.01
N PRO A 605 27.76 -22.60 -17.10
CA PRO A 605 28.69 -23.72 -17.04
C PRO A 605 29.90 -23.38 -16.16
N LEU A 606 30.41 -24.35 -15.40
CA LEU A 606 31.68 -24.16 -14.69
C LEU A 606 32.86 -23.99 -15.66
N HIS A 607 33.81 -23.13 -15.33
CA HIS A 607 35.05 -22.98 -16.08
C HIS A 607 35.81 -24.31 -16.11
N PRO A 608 36.46 -24.71 -17.23
CA PRO A 608 37.13 -26.01 -17.36
C PRO A 608 38.15 -26.31 -16.24
N ASP A 609 38.88 -25.31 -15.78
CA ASP A 609 39.86 -25.47 -14.69
C ASP A 609 39.18 -25.74 -13.33
N VAL A 610 38.00 -25.15 -13.11
CA VAL A 610 37.19 -25.41 -11.92
C VAL A 610 36.58 -26.80 -12.02
N ARG A 611 36.02 -27.14 -13.19
CA ARG A 611 35.44 -28.46 -13.47
C ARG A 611 36.45 -29.59 -13.31
N ALA A 612 37.71 -29.38 -13.69
CA ALA A 612 38.77 -30.37 -13.51
C ALA A 612 39.07 -30.67 -12.02
N ARG A 613 38.73 -29.76 -11.11
CA ARG A 613 38.87 -29.94 -9.65
C ARG A 613 37.59 -30.42 -8.99
N PHE A 614 36.46 -30.37 -9.67
CA PHE A 614 35.15 -30.70 -9.12
C PHE A 614 35.05 -32.20 -8.82
N ASN A 615 34.90 -32.55 -7.54
CA ASN A 615 34.70 -33.92 -7.10
C ASN A 615 33.21 -34.31 -7.16
N ASN A 616 32.84 -35.01 -8.24
CA ASN A 616 31.45 -35.45 -8.45
C ASN A 616 30.91 -36.38 -7.36
N THR A 617 31.76 -37.25 -6.81
CA THR A 617 31.35 -38.19 -5.75
C THR A 617 30.99 -37.43 -4.47
N ALA A 618 31.84 -36.49 -4.05
CA ALA A 618 31.58 -35.65 -2.87
C ALA A 618 30.33 -34.78 -3.06
N ALA A 619 30.14 -34.20 -4.25
CA ALA A 619 28.94 -33.44 -4.58
C ALA A 619 27.66 -34.28 -4.42
N TRP A 620 27.66 -35.52 -4.92
CA TRP A 620 26.53 -36.44 -4.76
C TRP A 620 26.30 -36.90 -3.32
N GLU A 621 27.36 -37.13 -2.55
CA GLU A 621 27.26 -37.46 -1.12
C GLU A 621 26.58 -36.32 -0.35
N TYR A 622 26.98 -35.08 -0.62
CA TYR A 622 26.34 -33.89 -0.05
C TYR A 622 24.87 -33.76 -0.49
N ALA A 623 24.60 -33.84 -1.81
CA ALA A 623 23.24 -33.74 -2.35
C ALA A 623 22.29 -34.79 -1.75
N ARG A 624 22.74 -36.04 -1.61
CA ARG A 624 21.94 -37.13 -1.00
C ARG A 624 21.73 -36.91 0.50
N LYS A 625 22.75 -36.39 1.21
CA LYS A 625 22.66 -36.08 2.64
C LYS A 625 21.61 -34.99 2.91
N MET A 626 21.54 -33.99 2.04
CA MET A 626 20.63 -32.84 2.18
C MET A 626 19.25 -33.10 1.59
N SER A 627 19.08 -34.04 0.68
CA SER A 627 17.78 -34.38 0.09
C SER A 627 16.74 -34.73 1.18
N GLY A 628 15.57 -34.11 1.09
CA GLY A 628 14.47 -34.24 2.06
C GLY A 628 14.60 -33.39 3.33
N LYS A 629 15.66 -32.58 3.45
CA LYS A 629 15.82 -31.62 4.55
C LYS A 629 15.02 -30.33 4.32
N PRO A 630 14.72 -29.54 5.38
CA PRO A 630 13.97 -28.30 5.25
C PRO A 630 14.71 -27.21 4.46
N TYR A 631 13.94 -26.28 3.90
CA TYR A 631 14.47 -25.03 3.36
C TYR A 631 15.07 -24.12 4.45
N GLY A 632 16.11 -23.36 4.09
CA GLY A 632 16.83 -22.46 5.00
C GLY A 632 16.09 -21.16 5.34
N TYR A 633 14.91 -21.23 5.95
CA TYR A 633 14.21 -20.01 6.40
C TYR A 633 14.96 -19.28 7.52
N HIS A 634 15.64 -20.02 8.40
CA HIS A 634 16.36 -19.47 9.56
C HIS A 634 17.52 -18.55 9.18
N ASN A 635 18.13 -18.75 8.01
CA ASN A 635 19.32 -18.00 7.58
C ASN A 635 19.07 -17.07 6.38
N MET A 636 17.94 -17.21 5.67
CA MET A 636 17.63 -16.40 4.49
C MET A 636 17.76 -14.90 4.73
N ILE A 637 17.14 -14.36 5.80
CA ILE A 637 17.12 -12.92 6.07
C ILE A 637 18.51 -12.38 6.42
N PHE A 638 19.35 -13.18 7.07
CA PHE A 638 20.66 -12.74 7.53
C PHE A 638 21.70 -12.66 6.41
N SER A 639 21.49 -13.38 5.31
CA SER A 639 22.39 -13.39 4.15
C SER A 639 22.55 -12.05 3.41
N TRP A 640 21.80 -11.01 3.79
CA TRP A 640 21.95 -9.66 3.23
C TRP A 640 22.02 -8.57 4.32
N ILE A 641 22.26 -8.93 5.59
CA ILE A 641 22.38 -7.99 6.73
C ILE A 641 23.78 -8.08 7.35
N ASP A 642 24.77 -7.57 6.62
CA ASP A 642 26.17 -7.73 7.01
C ASP A 642 26.74 -6.52 7.75
N THR A 643 26.06 -5.37 7.68
CA THR A 643 26.56 -4.10 8.22
C THR A 643 25.60 -3.50 9.25
N VAL A 644 26.05 -2.59 10.11
CA VAL A 644 25.16 -2.01 11.15
C VAL A 644 24.10 -1.08 10.55
N ALA A 645 24.42 -0.48 9.41
CA ALA A 645 23.55 0.36 8.60
C ALA A 645 23.77 0.01 7.12
N ASP A 646 22.95 0.49 6.20
CA ASP A 646 23.17 0.32 4.75
C ASP A 646 22.92 -1.09 4.19
N ASN A 647 22.02 -1.87 4.81
CA ASN A 647 21.59 -3.18 4.28
C ASN A 647 20.20 -3.17 3.64
N TYR A 648 19.42 -2.12 3.89
CA TYR A 648 18.01 -2.07 3.51
C TYR A 648 17.70 -0.86 2.65
N PRO A 649 16.79 -0.98 1.66
CA PRO A 649 16.29 0.18 0.94
C PRO A 649 15.71 1.22 1.92
N PRO A 650 16.19 2.48 1.94
CA PRO A 650 15.62 3.52 2.80
C PRO A 650 14.09 3.64 2.59
N PRO A 651 13.27 3.90 3.63
CA PRO A 651 13.62 4.23 5.01
C PRO A 651 13.65 3.01 5.94
N LEU A 652 13.79 1.78 5.44
CA LEU A 652 13.99 0.62 6.33
C LEU A 652 15.21 0.85 7.23
N ASP A 653 14.98 0.71 8.53
CA ASP A 653 16.03 0.68 9.53
C ASP A 653 15.85 -0.51 10.49
N ALA A 654 16.86 -0.78 11.30
CA ALA A 654 16.84 -1.89 12.25
C ALA A 654 15.69 -1.78 13.28
N HIS A 655 15.24 -0.57 13.64
CA HIS A 655 14.14 -0.38 14.60
C HIS A 655 12.79 -0.81 14.02
N LEU A 656 12.57 -0.53 12.73
CA LEU A 656 11.40 -1.03 12.01
C LEU A 656 11.44 -2.56 11.88
N VAL A 657 12.60 -3.12 11.53
CA VAL A 657 12.81 -4.58 11.45
C VAL A 657 12.51 -5.25 12.79
N ILE A 658 13.04 -4.73 13.90
CA ILE A 658 12.75 -5.23 15.27
C ILE A 658 11.26 -5.17 15.58
N SER A 659 10.59 -4.07 15.24
CA SER A 659 9.16 -3.87 15.54
C SER A 659 8.29 -4.87 14.76
N VAL A 660 8.63 -5.11 13.50
CA VAL A 660 7.96 -6.11 12.65
C VAL A 660 8.25 -7.54 13.14
N MET A 661 9.51 -7.86 13.44
CA MET A 661 9.91 -9.17 13.98
C MET A 661 9.20 -9.48 15.31
N SER A 662 9.15 -8.50 16.22
CA SER A 662 8.47 -8.63 17.52
C SER A 662 6.97 -8.91 17.35
N MET A 663 6.33 -8.24 16.39
CA MET A 663 4.91 -8.44 16.13
C MET A 663 4.59 -9.74 15.44
N TRP A 664 5.37 -10.09 14.42
CA TRP A 664 5.21 -11.37 13.73
C TRP A 664 5.47 -12.56 14.66
N THR A 665 6.40 -12.40 15.62
CA THR A 665 6.66 -13.40 16.68
C THR A 665 5.46 -13.62 17.60
N ARG A 666 4.63 -12.60 17.85
CA ARG A 666 3.38 -12.75 18.63
C ARG A 666 2.22 -13.29 17.78
N VAL A 667 2.12 -12.89 16.51
CA VAL A 667 0.99 -13.26 15.62
C VAL A 667 1.14 -14.67 15.05
N GLN A 668 2.36 -15.09 14.70
CA GLN A 668 2.68 -16.42 14.15
C GLN A 668 3.93 -16.97 14.86
N PRO A 669 3.85 -17.34 16.15
CA PRO A 669 5.01 -17.71 16.97
C PRO A 669 5.77 -18.92 16.41
N ALA A 670 5.07 -19.90 15.83
CA ALA A 670 5.71 -21.07 15.22
C ALA A 670 6.51 -20.71 13.95
N TYR A 671 6.03 -19.74 13.17
CA TYR A 671 6.71 -19.32 11.93
C TYR A 671 7.87 -18.38 12.23
N ALA A 672 7.70 -17.44 13.17
CA ALA A 672 8.78 -16.55 13.62
C ALA A 672 9.91 -17.30 14.32
N ALA A 673 9.58 -18.33 15.11
CA ALA A 673 10.58 -19.20 15.71
C ALA A 673 11.49 -19.85 14.64
N ASN A 674 10.88 -20.25 13.52
CA ASN A 674 11.56 -20.85 12.37
C ASN A 674 12.27 -19.83 11.45
N MET A 675 12.01 -18.52 11.60
CA MET A 675 12.59 -17.50 10.73
C MET A 675 13.78 -16.77 11.35
N TRP A 676 13.77 -16.54 12.68
CA TRP A 676 14.85 -15.76 13.31
C TRP A 676 15.15 -16.07 14.76
N ASN A 677 14.23 -16.58 15.59
CA ASN A 677 14.52 -16.73 17.04
C ASN A 677 15.69 -17.68 17.30
N GLU A 678 15.70 -18.85 16.65
CA GLU A 678 16.78 -19.83 16.84
C GLU A 678 18.10 -19.30 16.27
N ALA A 679 18.06 -18.62 15.13
CA ALA A 679 19.21 -17.99 14.48
C ALA A 679 19.83 -16.86 15.32
N LEU A 680 19.01 -16.05 15.99
CA LEU A 680 19.47 -15.01 16.92
C LEU A 680 20.08 -15.61 18.19
N ASN A 681 19.49 -16.70 18.70
CA ASN A 681 20.06 -17.45 19.83
C ASN A 681 21.43 -18.03 19.50
N LYS A 682 21.61 -18.63 18.32
CA LYS A 682 22.91 -19.13 17.85
C LYS A 682 23.97 -18.02 17.81
N ARG A 683 23.62 -16.84 17.27
CA ARG A 683 24.50 -15.65 17.25
C ARG A 683 24.88 -15.16 18.64
N LEU A 684 23.96 -15.25 19.61
CA LEU A 684 24.24 -14.96 21.02
C LEU A 684 24.94 -16.11 21.77
N GLY A 685 25.03 -17.31 21.21
CA GLY A 685 25.44 -18.50 21.96
C GLY A 685 24.50 -18.81 23.13
N THR A 686 23.20 -18.57 22.96
CA THR A 686 22.13 -18.94 23.90
C THR A 686 21.21 -19.98 23.27
N GLU A 687 20.29 -20.55 24.07
CA GLU A 687 19.31 -21.53 23.62
C GLU A 687 17.95 -21.15 24.20
N ASP A 688 16.88 -21.38 23.42
CA ASP A 688 15.47 -21.24 23.82
C ASP A 688 15.04 -19.87 24.40
N LEU A 689 15.80 -18.80 24.16
CA LEU A 689 15.33 -17.45 24.47
C LEU A 689 14.31 -17.03 23.41
N ASP A 690 13.17 -16.50 23.86
CA ASP A 690 12.30 -15.75 22.98
C ASP A 690 12.96 -14.42 22.58
N LEU A 691 12.35 -13.68 21.64
CA LEU A 691 12.92 -12.42 21.17
C LEU A 691 13.13 -11.41 22.31
N TYR A 692 12.31 -11.45 23.36
CA TYR A 692 12.48 -10.60 24.55
C TYR A 692 13.70 -10.99 25.37
N GLY A 693 13.89 -12.29 25.62
CA GLY A 693 15.08 -12.83 26.27
C GLY A 693 16.35 -12.51 25.49
N ILE A 694 16.29 -12.59 24.15
CA ILE A 694 17.37 -12.17 23.26
C ILE A 694 17.69 -10.69 23.46
N LEU A 695 16.69 -9.80 23.43
CA LEU A 695 16.89 -8.36 23.62
C LEU A 695 17.49 -8.05 25.01
N ALA A 696 16.96 -8.65 26.07
CA ALA A 696 17.49 -8.49 27.42
C ALA A 696 18.95 -9.01 27.53
N GLU A 697 19.27 -10.11 26.86
CA GLU A 697 20.62 -10.67 26.85
C GLU A 697 21.61 -9.83 26.03
N THR A 698 21.17 -9.24 24.91
CA THR A 698 21.99 -8.28 24.14
C THR A 698 22.38 -7.08 25.01
N GLU A 699 21.41 -6.53 25.74
CA GLU A 699 21.64 -5.42 26.67
C GLU A 699 22.59 -5.81 27.81
N ARG A 700 22.38 -6.98 28.43
CA ARG A 700 23.26 -7.51 29.48
C ARG A 700 24.72 -7.64 29.00
N ARG A 701 24.92 -7.93 27.71
CA ARG A 701 26.25 -8.06 27.09
C ARG A 701 26.78 -6.75 26.50
N GLY A 702 25.99 -5.68 26.50
CA GLY A 702 26.35 -4.40 25.88
C GLY A 702 26.49 -4.47 24.36
N ILE A 703 25.77 -5.40 23.72
CA ILE A 703 25.70 -5.56 22.27
C ILE A 703 24.37 -4.94 21.82
N THR A 704 24.40 -4.16 20.75
CA THR A 704 23.18 -3.59 20.17
C THR A 704 22.50 -4.62 19.26
N PHE A 705 21.18 -4.50 19.04
CA PHE A 705 20.47 -5.49 18.23
C PHE A 705 20.93 -5.48 16.76
N ASP A 706 21.24 -4.30 16.21
CA ASP A 706 21.87 -4.14 14.90
C ASP A 706 23.20 -4.90 14.82
N GLN A 707 24.08 -4.78 15.81
CA GLN A 707 25.31 -5.57 15.87
C GLN A 707 25.08 -7.07 16.01
N LEU A 708 23.99 -7.50 16.64
CA LEU A 708 23.62 -8.91 16.70
C LEU A 708 23.28 -9.45 15.30
N LEU A 709 22.52 -8.69 14.52
CA LEU A 709 22.13 -9.10 13.16
C LEU A 709 23.33 -9.28 12.24
N THR A 710 24.41 -8.49 12.41
CA THR A 710 25.63 -8.56 11.58
C THR A 710 26.58 -9.69 11.95
N ILE A 711 26.26 -10.53 12.93
CA ILE A 711 27.11 -11.70 13.24
C ILE A 711 26.91 -12.73 12.13
N PRO A 712 27.98 -13.13 11.40
CA PRO A 712 27.84 -14.01 10.26
C PRO A 712 27.24 -15.36 10.64
N GLU A 713 26.29 -15.84 9.84
CA GLU A 713 25.82 -17.21 9.88
C GLU A 713 27.00 -18.17 9.69
N GLN A 714 26.98 -19.30 10.39
CA GLN A 714 28.00 -20.33 10.23
C GLN A 714 27.38 -21.54 9.53
N ASP A 715 28.05 -22.05 8.49
CA ASP A 715 27.57 -23.18 7.69
C ASP A 715 27.35 -24.46 8.52
N GLU A 716 28.03 -24.59 9.66
CA GLU A 716 27.92 -25.74 10.57
C GLU A 716 26.73 -25.62 11.55
N TRP A 717 26.02 -24.49 11.60
CA TRP A 717 24.85 -24.36 12.45
C TRP A 717 23.72 -25.28 12.00
N VAL A 718 23.14 -25.98 12.98
CA VAL A 718 22.01 -26.89 12.80
C VAL A 718 20.88 -26.41 13.70
N TYR A 719 19.70 -26.33 13.11
CA TYR A 719 18.47 -25.85 13.71
C TYR A 719 17.61 -27.00 14.25
N SER A 720 16.58 -26.68 15.01
CA SER A 720 15.67 -27.64 15.65
C SER A 720 14.89 -28.51 14.65
N ASP A 721 14.62 -27.99 13.45
CA ASP A 721 14.03 -28.71 12.31
C ASP A 721 15.07 -29.47 11.47
N GLY A 722 16.36 -29.31 11.78
CA GLY A 722 17.47 -30.05 11.20
C GLY A 722 18.49 -29.16 10.47
N GLN A 723 19.28 -29.80 9.61
CA GLN A 723 20.22 -29.08 8.75
C GLN A 723 19.43 -28.50 7.56
N SER A 724 19.51 -27.19 7.34
CA SER A 724 18.76 -26.48 6.31
C SER A 724 19.66 -25.48 5.58
N THR A 725 19.35 -25.20 4.31
CA THR A 725 20.12 -24.26 3.46
C THR A 725 19.17 -23.55 2.50
N THR A 726 19.43 -22.27 2.20
CA THR A 726 18.73 -21.58 1.09
C THR A 726 19.11 -22.17 -0.28
N CYS A 727 18.41 -21.75 -1.33
CA CYS A 727 18.64 -22.21 -2.70
C CYS A 727 20.11 -22.08 -3.13
N VAL A 728 20.75 -20.94 -2.85
CA VAL A 728 22.14 -20.68 -3.25
C VAL A 728 23.15 -21.30 -2.29
N ALA A 729 22.89 -21.26 -0.97
CA ALA A 729 23.77 -21.85 0.03
C ALA A 729 23.91 -23.37 -0.17
N PHE A 730 22.83 -24.07 -0.58
CA PHE A 730 22.87 -25.48 -0.94
C PHE A 730 23.92 -25.78 -2.03
N ILE A 731 23.94 -24.96 -3.09
CA ILE A 731 24.84 -25.16 -4.22
C ILE A 731 26.28 -24.82 -3.83
N LEU A 732 26.48 -23.71 -3.13
CA LEU A 732 27.82 -23.29 -2.74
C LEU A 732 28.42 -24.19 -1.65
N ALA A 733 27.61 -24.76 -0.76
CA ALA A 733 28.06 -25.78 0.20
C ALA A 733 28.47 -27.06 -0.54
N MET A 734 27.70 -27.47 -1.56
CA MET A 734 28.10 -28.56 -2.45
C MET A 734 29.43 -28.25 -3.17
N TYR A 735 29.65 -27.02 -3.60
CA TYR A 735 30.91 -26.58 -4.19
C TYR A 735 32.08 -26.62 -3.21
N LYS A 736 31.86 -26.31 -1.92
CA LYS A 736 32.85 -26.50 -0.84
C LYS A 736 33.26 -27.96 -0.75
N GLU A 737 32.29 -28.87 -0.61
CA GLU A 737 32.54 -30.32 -0.53
C GLU A 737 33.18 -30.89 -1.81
N ALA A 738 32.80 -30.35 -2.97
CA ALA A 738 33.34 -30.74 -4.27
C ALA A 738 34.74 -30.15 -4.54
N GLY A 739 35.29 -29.31 -3.66
CA GLY A 739 36.64 -28.76 -3.78
C GLY A 739 36.80 -27.54 -4.69
N VAL A 740 35.71 -26.87 -5.06
CA VAL A 740 35.70 -25.69 -5.96
C VAL A 740 36.48 -24.52 -5.37
N PHE A 741 36.30 -24.25 -4.08
CA PHE A 741 36.93 -23.13 -3.37
C PHE A 741 38.38 -23.40 -2.93
N GLY A 742 38.85 -24.65 -3.04
CA GLY A 742 40.24 -25.00 -2.74
C GLY A 742 40.69 -24.55 -1.34
N PRO A 743 41.85 -23.87 -1.19
CA PRO A 743 42.43 -23.54 0.12
C PRO A 743 41.60 -22.63 1.02
N ILE A 744 40.72 -21.80 0.43
CA ILE A 744 39.91 -20.83 1.19
C ILE A 744 38.56 -21.39 1.62
N SER A 745 38.27 -22.66 1.32
CA SER A 745 36.95 -23.28 1.59
C SER A 745 36.54 -23.20 3.07
N ASN A 746 37.50 -23.26 4.00
CA ASN A 746 37.24 -23.17 5.44
C ASN A 746 37.12 -21.73 5.96
N SER A 747 37.31 -20.75 5.09
CA SER A 747 37.27 -19.32 5.43
C SER A 747 36.13 -18.60 4.70
N ILE A 748 35.19 -19.34 4.12
CA ILE A 748 33.99 -18.82 3.47
C ILE A 748 32.78 -19.45 4.15
N GLN A 749 31.86 -18.62 4.61
CA GLN A 749 30.53 -19.03 5.04
C GLN A 749 29.57 -18.83 3.87
N VAL A 750 29.14 -19.93 3.24
CA VAL A 750 28.29 -19.84 2.04
C VAL A 750 26.85 -19.49 2.36
N THR A 751 26.46 -19.61 3.62
CA THR A 751 25.18 -19.13 4.15
C THR A 751 25.03 -17.61 4.11
N GLU A 752 26.13 -16.87 4.01
CA GLU A 752 26.17 -15.40 3.85
C GLU A 752 26.07 -14.96 2.37
N PHE A 753 25.95 -15.89 1.42
CA PHE A 753 25.92 -15.53 0.00
C PHE A 753 24.49 -15.30 -0.46
N THR A 754 24.25 -14.16 -1.11
CA THR A 754 23.04 -13.97 -1.92
C THR A 754 23.20 -14.64 -3.30
N ILE A 755 22.10 -14.73 -4.04
CA ILE A 755 22.13 -15.20 -5.44
C ILE A 755 23.05 -14.31 -6.29
N ARG A 756 23.12 -13.00 -6.00
CA ARG A 756 24.02 -12.06 -6.68
C ARG A 756 25.47 -12.44 -6.47
N ASP A 757 25.86 -12.68 -5.24
CA ASP A 757 27.24 -13.03 -4.91
C ASP A 757 27.68 -14.31 -5.60
N ALA A 758 26.79 -15.30 -5.69
CA ALA A 758 27.08 -16.57 -6.34
C ALA A 758 27.37 -16.44 -7.83
N TYR A 759 26.55 -15.73 -8.61
CA TYR A 759 26.80 -15.58 -10.05
C TYR A 759 27.96 -14.60 -10.36
N MET A 760 28.37 -13.77 -9.40
CA MET A 760 29.53 -12.88 -9.53
C MET A 760 30.86 -13.63 -9.38
N LEU A 761 30.87 -14.82 -8.76
CA LEU A 761 32.07 -15.63 -8.60
C LEU A 761 32.69 -15.98 -9.95
N LYS A 762 33.99 -15.77 -10.05
CA LYS A 762 34.80 -16.03 -11.24
C LYS A 762 35.15 -17.51 -11.38
N ILE A 763 34.12 -18.35 -11.43
CA ILE A 763 34.19 -19.81 -11.49
C ILE A 763 33.46 -20.39 -12.72
N PHE A 764 32.79 -19.54 -13.48
CA PHE A 764 32.00 -19.92 -14.65
C PHE A 764 32.76 -19.70 -15.96
N GLU A 765 32.28 -20.33 -17.03
CA GLU A 765 32.81 -20.18 -18.37
C GLU A 765 32.44 -18.81 -18.96
N ASP A 766 33.46 -18.05 -19.36
CA ASP A 766 33.33 -16.73 -20.01
C ASP A 766 33.69 -16.75 -21.50
N ASN A 767 34.32 -17.83 -21.98
CA ASN A 767 34.67 -17.98 -23.39
C ASN A 767 33.50 -18.56 -24.18
N GLN A 768 32.85 -17.69 -24.95
CA GLN A 768 31.73 -18.04 -25.83
C GLN A 768 32.01 -19.20 -26.79
N THR A 769 33.26 -19.45 -27.18
CA THR A 769 33.60 -20.57 -28.09
C THR A 769 33.55 -21.94 -27.40
N ARG A 770 33.56 -21.98 -26.06
CA ARG A 770 33.48 -23.20 -25.25
C ARG A 770 32.06 -23.50 -24.75
N LEU A 771 31.14 -22.55 -24.88
CA LEU A 771 29.73 -22.76 -24.55
C LEU A 771 29.11 -23.80 -25.50
N PRO A 772 28.11 -24.58 -25.05
CA PRO A 772 27.44 -25.57 -25.89
C PRO A 772 26.87 -24.95 -27.18
N SER A 773 26.82 -25.72 -28.27
CA SER A 773 26.39 -25.18 -29.58
C SER A 773 24.94 -24.66 -29.61
N TRP A 774 24.08 -25.17 -28.73
CA TRP A 774 22.70 -24.70 -28.53
C TRP A 774 22.59 -23.45 -27.65
N CYS A 775 23.70 -23.03 -27.02
CA CYS A 775 23.78 -21.81 -26.23
C CYS A 775 23.87 -20.58 -27.14
N ASN A 776 23.01 -19.60 -26.93
CA ASN A 776 23.01 -18.31 -27.64
C ASN A 776 22.85 -18.41 -29.17
N GLY A 777 21.84 -19.16 -29.63
CA GLY A 777 21.39 -19.09 -31.03
C GLY A 777 20.70 -17.76 -31.35
N GLY A 778 21.44 -16.75 -31.82
CA GLY A 778 20.89 -15.46 -32.29
C GLY A 778 21.87 -14.28 -32.19
N ASP A 779 21.43 -13.08 -32.59
CA ASP A 779 22.25 -11.84 -32.61
C ASP A 779 22.54 -11.25 -31.21
N ASN A 780 21.79 -11.65 -30.17
CA ASN A 780 22.04 -11.23 -28.78
C ASN A 780 22.94 -12.25 -28.06
N LYS A 781 24.25 -12.04 -28.14
CA LYS A 781 25.25 -12.87 -27.44
C LYS A 781 25.46 -12.37 -26.01
N VAL A 782 24.78 -12.99 -25.04
CA VAL A 782 25.13 -12.86 -23.62
C VAL A 782 26.26 -13.84 -23.25
N SER A 783 26.97 -13.58 -22.15
CA SER A 783 28.14 -14.38 -21.73
C SER A 783 27.79 -15.75 -21.13
N PHE A 784 26.51 -16.09 -21.02
CA PHE A 784 26.00 -17.34 -20.43
C PHE A 784 24.85 -17.92 -21.28
N CYS A 785 24.32 -19.09 -20.90
CA CYS A 785 23.32 -19.80 -21.70
C CYS A 785 21.91 -19.60 -21.17
N GLN A 786 21.14 -18.66 -21.75
CA GLN A 786 19.72 -18.54 -21.38
C GLN A 786 18.84 -19.57 -22.10
N ILE A 787 18.43 -20.61 -21.36
CA ILE A 787 17.74 -21.79 -21.90
C ILE A 787 16.22 -21.66 -21.94
N LEU A 788 15.63 -20.78 -21.11
CA LEU A 788 14.18 -20.52 -21.09
C LEU A 788 13.88 -19.06 -20.77
N GLY A 789 12.75 -18.56 -21.28
CA GLY A 789 12.10 -17.34 -20.78
C GLY A 789 11.75 -16.34 -21.87
N GLU A 790 10.66 -15.60 -21.62
CA GLU A 790 10.19 -14.52 -22.50
C GLU A 790 11.13 -13.30 -22.52
N TYR A 791 11.81 -13.02 -21.41
CA TYR A 791 12.64 -11.84 -21.22
C TYR A 791 14.11 -12.22 -21.12
N GLN A 792 14.99 -11.34 -21.59
CA GLN A 792 16.43 -11.49 -21.53
C GLN A 792 16.85 -11.41 -20.06
N MET A 793 17.53 -12.44 -19.58
CA MET A 793 18.14 -12.40 -18.26
C MET A 793 19.35 -11.48 -18.28
N GLU A 794 19.45 -10.68 -17.22
CA GLU A 794 20.58 -9.84 -16.91
C GLU A 794 21.19 -10.39 -15.62
N LEU A 795 22.51 -10.61 -15.62
CA LEU A 795 23.28 -11.00 -14.43
C LEU A 795 24.40 -9.95 -14.27
N PRO A 796 24.14 -8.82 -13.60
CA PRO A 796 25.12 -7.74 -13.45
C PRO A 796 26.41 -8.26 -12.81
N GLU A 797 27.59 -7.82 -13.28
CA GLU A 797 28.88 -8.29 -12.72
C GLU A 797 29.10 -9.82 -12.77
N TYR A 798 28.38 -10.54 -13.65
CA TYR A 798 28.55 -11.97 -13.85
C TYR A 798 30.02 -12.36 -14.07
N ASN A 799 30.50 -13.34 -13.30
CA ASN A 799 31.81 -13.95 -13.43
C ASN A 799 32.99 -12.96 -13.32
N THR A 800 32.93 -11.99 -12.39
CA THR A 800 33.92 -10.91 -12.26
C THR A 800 34.81 -11.01 -11.02
N LEU A 801 34.40 -11.70 -9.96
CA LEU A 801 35.07 -11.71 -8.66
C LEU A 801 35.81 -13.02 -8.37
N ASP A 802 37.12 -12.95 -8.19
CA ASP A 802 37.88 -14.08 -7.66
C ASP A 802 37.46 -14.34 -6.20
N PRO A 803 37.16 -15.60 -5.79
CA PRO A 803 36.81 -15.92 -4.41
C PRO A 803 37.95 -15.57 -3.42
N TYR A 804 37.62 -15.03 -2.25
CA TYR A 804 38.57 -14.72 -1.16
C TYR A 804 37.99 -15.07 0.23
N ALA A 805 38.86 -15.06 1.24
CA ALA A 805 38.48 -15.36 2.62
C ALA A 805 37.56 -14.28 3.22
N ASN A 806 36.56 -14.69 3.99
CA ASN A 806 35.57 -13.84 4.66
C ASN A 806 34.76 -12.96 3.69
N MET A 807 34.56 -13.45 2.47
CA MET A 807 33.74 -12.80 1.45
C MET A 807 32.27 -12.80 1.88
N ASN A 808 31.57 -11.67 1.67
CA ASN A 808 30.16 -11.48 2.03
C ASN A 808 29.85 -11.47 3.54
N GLU A 809 30.82 -11.20 4.41
CA GLU A 809 30.54 -11.07 5.86
C GLU A 809 30.38 -9.60 6.30
N ASN A 810 30.61 -8.63 5.40
CA ASN A 810 30.63 -7.19 5.71
C ASN A 810 30.16 -6.34 4.51
N CYS A 811 29.18 -6.82 3.75
CA CYS A 811 28.74 -6.22 2.50
C CYS A 811 27.41 -5.46 2.62
N PRO A 812 27.37 -4.15 2.31
CA PRO A 812 26.11 -3.42 2.23
C PRO A 812 25.29 -3.84 1.01
N SER A 813 23.97 -3.76 1.12
CA SER A 813 23.02 -4.14 0.06
C SER A 813 22.04 -3.00 -0.30
N LEU A 814 22.57 -1.77 -0.44
CA LEU A 814 21.73 -0.60 -0.75
C LEU A 814 21.36 -0.49 -2.25
N PRO A 815 20.05 -0.48 -2.60
CA PRO A 815 19.62 -0.12 -3.95
C PRO A 815 19.87 1.38 -4.25
N PRO A 816 19.86 1.78 -5.53
CA PRO A 816 19.70 0.94 -6.72
C PRO A 816 21.03 0.38 -7.26
N HIS A 817 22.17 0.81 -6.70
CA HIS A 817 23.48 0.52 -7.25
C HIS A 817 24.18 -0.67 -6.61
N TYR A 818 23.81 -1.03 -5.37
CA TYR A 818 24.36 -2.15 -4.64
C TYR A 818 25.89 -2.16 -4.65
N GLU A 819 26.47 -1.00 -4.32
CA GLU A 819 27.91 -0.77 -4.39
C GLU A 819 28.66 -1.70 -3.44
N ARG A 820 29.69 -2.38 -3.97
CA ARG A 820 30.51 -3.33 -3.22
C ARG A 820 31.81 -2.65 -2.72
N PRO A 821 31.93 -2.26 -1.43
CA PRO A 821 33.12 -1.60 -0.91
C PRO A 821 34.33 -2.55 -0.84
N ARG A 822 35.54 -2.00 -0.72
CA ARG A 822 36.75 -2.82 -0.52
C ARG A 822 36.67 -3.53 0.84
N ARG A 823 36.77 -4.87 0.86
CA ARG A 823 36.65 -5.78 2.03
C ARG A 823 35.23 -6.20 2.40
N CYS A 824 34.26 -5.82 1.57
CA CYS A 824 33.27 -6.81 1.18
C CYS A 824 34.01 -7.94 0.45
#